data_AF-A0A815SBU5-F1
#
_entry.id   AF-A0A815SBU5-F1
#
_cell.length_a   1.000
_cell.length_b   1.000
_cell.length_c   1.000
_cell.angle_alpha   90.00
_cell.angle_beta   90.00
_cell.angle_gamma   90.00
#
_symmetry.space_group_name_H-M   'P 1'
#
loop_
_entity.id
_entity.type
_entity.pdbx_description
1 polymer ?
#
loop_
_entity_poly.entity_id
_entity_poly.type
_entity_poly.pdbx_seq_one_letter_code
_entity_poly.pdbx_strand_id
1 'polypeptide(L)'
;MNRTPPNTYNRSQSAAYFSSEIQYIPLKICQAKHSRSTYTILYILPSETIENLKKKIAYHLRLDLPVNKFHLEIFDEIGYQWQTIDDSNPFITIGQLKLPSNSILNIEYANQIISIDQRSLHSTATPSNNHELLLQLCKKPMDRTEYRFLTISSFSTLSKLRKQAYQCFNKLSTNKPIYAFINDNWTKFNTDMDDIILHDLQFPSNVFISTEPDNDDESYSRVPRGLCGIENLGSTCFMNSVFQCLSNAPEFTKKVLEFTDEVNAPIINEYRKLMEKIWSGKYKSIAPSLLLAHIKDNLPRYDSYRQQDAQEFMSHFLNLIHAEFSTRETFITDLFYGQIQSSVKCLKCNHTEITNESISFIPLPISNYNQKTILYVIVDGEYRRVSILINTSVINISNLIDCFLIQHEPTLIAEEILPIKLVNNNFKDSYNIWKSLNEIHEEEFAFLQCPKKTLNEKFILCEFFDFSINGSFRPPTVLVCPTQNCSYIHLSDQIDQILGHLCSVTNAPISACQLYWIDSYDKRYKLKTNEKLPYLTRITIEMSAEWIDIYKVYNNINYSRDNSALTSLLAAFFHEEPLDDDYHCLICSKLTKARQKSSLCLPLPQILIIQLKRFTYDIHSNDKIDTHISFPLYELDLKEYLVKNTNNQHENDLSTKYNLVSVSNHTGSLISGHYTTYAKNVQDGNWYQFDDKVVKKLNNDNDIVTKNAYLLVYVRTT
;
A
#
# COMPACT_ATOMS: atom_id res chain seq x y z
N MET A 1 -17.08 52.66 26.64
CA MET A 1 -17.12 51.58 27.65
C MET A 1 -16.07 50.55 27.27
N ASN A 2 -15.27 50.14 28.27
CA ASN A 2 -14.39 48.97 28.35
C ASN A 2 -13.26 48.85 27.31
N ARG A 3 -12.05 49.31 27.62
CA ARG A 3 -11.01 48.71 28.52
C ARG A 3 -10.39 47.44 27.94
N THR A 4 -9.35 47.64 27.13
CA THR A 4 -8.14 46.82 27.13
C THR A 4 -7.24 47.22 28.30
N PRO A 5 -6.56 46.27 28.93
CA PRO A 5 -5.15 46.50 29.24
C PRO A 5 -4.27 45.23 29.03
N PRO A 6 -2.93 45.39 29.09
CA PRO A 6 -1.96 44.63 28.31
C PRO A 6 -1.16 43.61 29.12
N ASN A 7 -0.38 42.81 28.39
CA ASN A 7 0.79 42.09 28.90
C ASN A 7 1.71 43.01 29.71
N THR A 8 2.26 42.53 30.82
CA THR A 8 3.71 42.30 31.01
C THR A 8 4.12 42.02 32.48
N TYR A 9 5.23 41.26 32.60
CA TYR A 9 6.24 41.18 33.66
C TYR A 9 6.09 40.22 34.87
N ASN A 10 6.88 39.14 34.79
CA ASN A 10 7.86 38.61 35.74
C ASN A 10 7.80 39.08 37.21
N ARG A 11 7.73 38.12 38.14
CA ARG A 11 8.77 37.93 39.18
C ARG A 11 8.66 36.58 39.89
N SER A 12 9.73 35.83 39.78
CA SER A 12 10.15 34.74 40.66
C SER A 12 10.38 35.23 42.11
N GLN A 13 9.91 34.48 43.11
CA GLN A 13 10.72 33.92 44.21
C GLN A 13 9.87 33.07 45.19
N SER A 14 10.31 31.80 45.33
CA SER A 14 10.37 30.93 46.53
C SER A 14 9.43 31.16 47.72
N ALA A 15 8.93 30.16 48.44
CA ALA A 15 8.94 28.71 48.37
C ALA A 15 8.02 28.21 49.52
N ALA A 16 7.43 27.03 49.32
CA ALA A 16 7.34 25.93 50.28
C ALA A 16 5.93 25.39 50.57
N TYR A 17 5.84 24.07 50.40
CA TYR A 17 4.85 23.08 50.85
C TYR A 17 3.48 23.03 50.13
N PHE A 18 3.29 22.06 49.23
CA PHE A 18 2.55 20.81 49.50
C PHE A 18 2.65 19.80 48.31
N SER A 19 2.88 18.54 48.69
CA SER A 19 2.80 17.25 47.96
C SER A 19 3.58 17.04 46.65
N SER A 20 4.69 16.29 46.76
CA SER A 20 5.23 15.46 45.67
C SER A 20 4.13 14.47 45.21
N GLU A 21 3.66 14.61 43.98
CA GLU A 21 2.82 13.59 43.34
C GLU A 21 3.58 12.27 43.29
N ILE A 22 3.03 11.24 43.95
CA ILE A 22 3.58 9.89 43.93
C ILE A 22 3.37 9.34 42.51
N GLN A 23 4.45 9.20 41.74
CA GLN A 23 4.40 8.75 40.35
C GLN A 23 4.33 7.22 40.28
N TYR A 24 3.14 6.67 40.01
CA TYR A 24 2.92 5.23 39.83
C TYR A 24 3.28 4.78 38.41
N ILE A 25 3.80 3.56 38.27
CA ILE A 25 4.05 2.89 36.99
C ILE A 25 2.84 1.99 36.67
N PRO A 26 2.11 2.23 35.57
CA PRO A 26 1.04 1.33 35.11
C PRO A 26 1.65 0.13 34.36
N LEU A 27 1.31 -1.07 34.79
CA LEU A 27 1.76 -2.34 34.19
C LEU A 27 0.54 -3.16 33.76
N LYS A 28 0.57 -3.71 32.54
CA LYS A 28 -0.48 -4.58 32.02
C LYS A 28 -0.13 -6.02 32.32
N ILE A 29 -1.00 -6.76 33.00
CA ILE A 29 -0.76 -8.15 33.36
C ILE A 29 -1.70 -9.05 32.58
N CYS A 30 -1.11 -9.99 31.82
CA CYS A 30 -1.84 -11.06 31.14
C CYS A 30 -1.60 -12.40 31.83
N GLN A 31 -2.61 -13.27 31.81
CA GLN A 31 -2.52 -14.61 32.42
C GLN A 31 -1.69 -15.60 31.59
N ALA A 32 -1.53 -15.35 30.29
CA ALA A 32 -0.75 -16.18 29.39
C ALA A 32 -0.23 -15.35 28.20
N LYS A 33 0.87 -15.81 27.57
CA LYS A 33 1.52 -15.18 26.40
C LYS A 33 0.55 -14.87 25.24
N HIS A 34 -0.48 -15.68 25.07
CA HIS A 34 -1.50 -15.56 24.01
C HIS A 34 -2.66 -14.61 24.37
N SER A 35 -2.81 -14.22 25.64
CA SER A 35 -3.94 -13.42 26.15
C SER A 35 -3.56 -11.95 26.36
N ARG A 36 -2.79 -11.36 25.43
CA ARG A 36 -2.26 -9.98 25.53
C ARG A 36 -3.32 -8.89 25.41
N SER A 37 -4.45 -9.19 24.76
CA SER A 37 -5.60 -8.27 24.61
C SER A 37 -6.49 -8.23 25.85
N THR A 38 -6.45 -9.27 26.68
CA THR A 38 -7.15 -9.36 27.97
C THR A 38 -6.15 -9.20 29.11
N TYR A 39 -5.95 -7.96 29.54
CA TYR A 39 -5.01 -7.63 30.61
C TYR A 39 -5.68 -6.87 31.75
N THR A 40 -5.11 -7.02 32.95
CA THR A 40 -5.44 -6.18 34.11
C THR A 40 -4.35 -5.14 34.31
N ILE A 41 -4.70 -3.88 34.58
CA ILE A 41 -3.70 -2.84 34.89
C ILE A 41 -3.42 -2.83 36.39
N LEU A 42 -2.15 -2.94 36.78
CA LEU A 42 -1.69 -2.65 38.13
C LEU A 42 -0.84 -1.38 38.16
N TYR A 43 -1.14 -0.52 39.13
CA TYR A 43 -0.38 0.69 39.41
C TYR A 43 0.58 0.41 40.56
N ILE A 44 1.87 0.59 40.31
CA ILE A 44 2.91 0.18 41.27
C ILE A 44 3.91 1.30 41.50
N LEU A 45 4.38 1.43 42.74
CA LEU A 45 5.40 2.39 43.10
C LEU A 45 6.78 1.96 42.56
N PRO A 46 7.60 2.88 42.03
CA PRO A 46 8.96 2.56 41.61
C PRO A 46 9.84 1.94 42.70
N SER A 47 9.53 2.23 43.98
CA SER A 47 10.23 1.70 45.16
C SER A 47 9.79 0.30 45.58
N GLU A 48 8.75 -0.28 44.98
CA GLU A 48 8.31 -1.65 45.30
C GLU A 48 9.26 -2.70 44.71
N THR A 49 9.41 -3.81 45.42
CA THR A 49 10.27 -4.93 45.02
C THR A 49 9.55 -5.90 44.08
N ILE A 50 10.31 -6.66 43.29
CA ILE A 50 9.78 -7.72 42.42
C ILE A 50 8.94 -8.75 43.21
N GLU A 51 9.32 -9.07 44.44
CA GLU A 51 8.56 -9.99 45.29
C GLU A 51 7.16 -9.45 45.61
N ASN A 52 7.04 -8.16 45.92
CA ASN A 52 5.75 -7.52 46.18
C ASN A 52 4.88 -7.39 44.92
N LEU A 53 5.50 -7.12 43.77
CA LEU A 53 4.84 -7.18 42.46
C LEU A 53 4.20 -8.56 42.22
N LYS A 54 4.96 -9.64 42.41
CA LYS A 54 4.44 -11.00 42.22
C LYS A 54 3.31 -11.35 43.21
N LYS A 55 3.41 -10.92 44.47
CA LYS A 55 2.32 -11.08 45.47
C LYS A 55 1.04 -10.37 45.03
N LYS A 56 1.15 -9.13 44.54
CA LYS A 56 0.00 -8.36 44.04
C LYS A 56 -0.62 -8.99 42.80
N ILE A 57 0.21 -9.48 41.88
CA ILE A 57 -0.25 -10.20 40.69
C ILE A 57 -1.01 -11.48 41.09
N ALA A 58 -0.44 -12.31 41.97
CA ALA A 58 -1.07 -13.54 42.43
C ALA A 58 -2.43 -13.28 43.09
N TYR A 59 -2.51 -12.23 43.93
CA TYR A 59 -3.76 -11.79 44.54
C TYR A 59 -4.80 -11.32 43.50
N HIS A 60 -4.39 -10.47 42.55
CA HIS A 60 -5.31 -9.93 41.54
C HIS A 60 -5.83 -10.98 40.55
N LEU A 61 -5.02 -11.97 40.21
CA LEU A 61 -5.39 -13.06 39.31
C LEU A 61 -6.01 -14.26 40.04
N ARG A 62 -6.19 -14.19 41.37
CA ARG A 62 -6.70 -15.27 42.23
C ARG A 62 -5.92 -16.58 42.07
N LEU A 63 -4.59 -16.48 41.95
CA LEU A 63 -3.70 -17.63 41.81
C LEU A 63 -3.32 -18.17 43.19
N ASP A 64 -3.64 -19.44 43.45
CA ASP A 64 -3.41 -20.10 44.74
C ASP A 64 -2.04 -20.83 44.77
N LEU A 65 -0.99 -20.13 44.34
CA LEU A 65 0.34 -20.70 44.12
C LEU A 65 1.43 -19.80 44.76
N PRO A 66 2.49 -20.39 45.34
CA PRO A 66 3.51 -19.62 46.03
C PRO A 66 4.38 -18.83 45.03
N VAL A 67 4.71 -17.58 45.40
CA VAL A 67 5.37 -16.56 44.57
C VAL A 67 6.71 -16.99 43.95
N ASN A 68 7.36 -17.96 44.56
CA ASN A 68 8.62 -18.56 44.11
C ASN A 68 8.48 -19.56 42.95
N LYS A 69 7.25 -19.87 42.50
CA LYS A 69 6.98 -20.80 41.39
C LYS A 69 6.68 -20.12 40.05
N PHE A 70 6.66 -18.79 40.01
CA PHE A 70 6.39 -18.04 38.79
C PHE A 70 7.60 -17.22 38.36
N HIS A 71 7.85 -17.20 37.05
CA HIS A 71 8.76 -16.25 36.43
C HIS A 71 7.96 -15.14 35.76
N LEU A 72 8.50 -13.92 35.80
CA LEU A 72 7.90 -12.78 35.11
C LEU A 72 8.58 -12.64 33.75
N GLU A 73 7.79 -12.41 32.72
CA GLU A 73 8.31 -12.04 31.41
C GLU A 73 7.71 -10.71 30.99
N ILE A 74 8.53 -9.87 30.39
CA ILE A 74 8.10 -8.62 29.77
C ILE A 74 8.08 -8.81 28.25
N PHE A 75 7.03 -8.30 27.62
CA PHE A 75 6.98 -8.23 26.16
C PHE A 75 7.77 -7.00 25.67
N ASP A 76 8.82 -7.24 24.88
CA ASP A 76 9.57 -6.20 24.20
C ASP A 76 8.80 -5.77 22.93
N GLU A 77 8.27 -4.56 22.93
CA GLU A 77 7.49 -4.01 21.81
C GLU A 77 8.33 -3.72 20.57
N ILE A 78 9.65 -3.58 20.70
CA ILE A 78 10.55 -3.26 19.57
C ILE A 78 11.01 -4.56 18.89
N GLY A 79 11.41 -5.56 19.69
CA GLY A 79 11.87 -6.86 19.21
C GLY A 79 10.76 -7.91 19.00
N TYR A 80 9.52 -7.61 19.38
CA TYR A 80 8.36 -8.51 19.33
C TYR A 80 8.56 -9.87 20.01
N GLN A 81 9.33 -9.90 21.09
CA GLN A 81 9.72 -11.12 21.79
C GLN A 81 9.49 -11.01 23.30
N TRP A 82 9.24 -12.15 23.95
CA TRP A 82 9.18 -12.22 25.41
C TRP A 82 10.57 -12.31 25.99
N GLN A 83 10.85 -11.46 26.99
CA GLN A 83 12.10 -11.48 27.74
C GLN A 83 11.80 -11.84 29.18
N THR A 84 12.44 -12.88 29.69
CA THR A 84 12.34 -13.25 31.11
C THR A 84 13.03 -12.18 31.95
N ILE A 85 12.33 -11.67 32.96
CA ILE A 85 12.91 -10.78 33.96
C ILE A 85 13.72 -11.63 34.91
N ASP A 86 15.01 -11.31 35.04
CA ASP A 86 15.88 -11.92 36.04
C ASP A 86 15.36 -11.54 37.45
N ASP A 87 14.76 -12.51 38.11
CA ASP A 87 14.17 -12.40 39.44
C ASP A 87 15.03 -13.05 40.53
N SER A 88 16.30 -13.34 40.22
CA SER A 88 17.27 -13.98 41.14
C SER A 88 17.54 -13.16 42.40
N ASN A 89 17.41 -11.83 42.33
CA ASN A 89 17.48 -10.93 43.49
C ASN A 89 16.10 -10.32 43.80
N PRO A 90 15.38 -10.82 44.82
CA PRO A 90 14.00 -10.42 45.11
C PRO A 90 13.86 -8.99 45.64
N PHE A 91 14.97 -8.34 46.00
CA PHE A 91 15.02 -6.97 46.53
C PHE A 91 15.23 -5.90 45.46
N ILE A 92 15.39 -6.28 44.17
CA ILE A 92 15.43 -5.32 43.06
C ILE A 92 14.11 -4.55 43.03
N THR A 93 14.21 -3.22 42.94
CA THR A 93 13.05 -2.33 42.84
C THR A 93 12.61 -2.18 41.39
N ILE A 94 11.31 -2.00 41.15
CA ILE A 94 10.76 -1.91 39.79
C ILE A 94 11.35 -0.73 39.01
N GLY A 95 11.66 0.39 39.70
CA GLY A 95 12.33 1.54 39.07
C GLY A 95 13.72 1.21 38.50
N GLN A 96 14.42 0.22 39.05
CA GLN A 96 15.73 -0.22 38.56
C GLN A 96 15.63 -1.10 37.29
N LEU A 97 14.47 -1.72 37.04
CA LEU A 97 14.23 -2.53 35.83
C LEU A 97 14.00 -1.69 34.57
N LYS A 98 13.85 -0.35 34.71
CA LYS A 98 13.59 0.60 33.60
C LYS A 98 12.46 0.15 32.66
N LEU A 99 11.41 -0.49 33.20
CA LEU A 99 10.29 -0.96 32.40
C LEU A 99 9.55 0.24 31.78
N PRO A 100 9.31 0.27 30.47
CA PRO A 100 8.46 1.27 29.84
C PRO A 100 7.07 1.33 30.48
N SER A 101 6.44 2.51 30.49
CA SER A 101 5.05 2.63 30.96
C SER A 101 4.12 1.78 30.09
N ASN A 102 3.18 1.05 30.70
CA ASN A 102 2.26 0.10 30.04
C ASN A 102 2.90 -1.20 29.52
N SER A 103 4.11 -1.53 29.97
CA SER A 103 4.73 -2.83 29.69
C SER A 103 3.78 -3.98 30.00
N ILE A 104 3.74 -4.97 29.09
CA ILE A 104 2.95 -6.20 29.27
C ILE A 104 3.80 -7.23 30.01
N LEU A 105 3.31 -7.64 31.17
CA LEU A 105 3.88 -8.69 32.00
C LEU A 105 3.08 -9.97 31.86
N ASN A 106 3.76 -11.05 31.50
CA ASN A 106 3.26 -12.41 31.54
C ASN A 106 3.81 -13.16 32.76
N ILE A 107 3.05 -14.16 33.19
CA ILE A 107 3.45 -15.11 34.23
C ILE A 107 3.67 -16.46 33.56
N GLU A 108 4.88 -16.99 33.67
CA GLU A 108 5.19 -18.35 33.22
C GLU A 108 5.39 -19.26 34.43
N TYR A 109 4.71 -20.42 34.42
CA TYR A 109 4.87 -21.46 35.42
C TYR A 109 6.06 -22.33 35.03
N ALA A 110 6.97 -22.61 35.97
CA ALA A 110 8.02 -23.59 35.75
C ALA A 110 7.38 -24.96 35.47
N ASN A 111 7.50 -25.43 34.21
CA ASN A 111 6.85 -26.62 33.67
C ASN A 111 6.93 -27.85 34.60
N GLN A 112 5.76 -28.38 34.98
CA GLN A 112 5.58 -29.82 35.12
C GLN A 112 4.44 -30.27 34.21
N ILE A 113 4.82 -31.06 33.22
CA ILE A 113 3.96 -31.88 32.38
C ILE A 113 3.07 -32.71 33.30
N ILE A 114 1.75 -32.60 33.15
CA ILE A 114 0.82 -33.66 33.55
C ILE A 114 -0.14 -33.89 32.39
N SER A 115 0.20 -34.88 31.56
CA SER A 115 -0.83 -35.70 30.94
C SER A 115 -1.58 -36.43 32.05
N ILE A 116 -2.91 -36.46 32.02
CA ILE A 116 -3.78 -37.61 32.32
C ILE A 116 -5.25 -37.15 32.39
N ASP A 117 -6.07 -37.98 31.76
CA ASP A 117 -7.53 -38.05 31.77
C ASP A 117 -8.17 -38.21 33.17
N GLN A 118 -9.43 -37.76 33.27
CA GLN A 118 -10.48 -38.09 34.25
C GLN A 118 -10.40 -37.68 35.76
N ARG A 119 -11.42 -36.87 36.12
CA ARG A 119 -12.33 -36.93 37.29
C ARG A 119 -11.79 -37.08 38.74
N SER A 120 -12.26 -36.10 39.52
CA SER A 120 -12.75 -36.16 40.92
C SER A 120 -11.75 -36.02 42.07
N LEU A 121 -11.93 -34.96 42.87
CA LEU A 121 -12.17 -35.03 44.32
C LEU A 121 -12.53 -33.64 44.90
N HIS A 122 -13.56 -33.66 45.75
CA HIS A 122 -14.27 -32.54 46.38
C HIS A 122 -13.60 -31.97 47.64
N SER A 123 -13.83 -30.66 47.86
CA SER A 123 -14.18 -29.90 49.09
C SER A 123 -13.35 -30.09 50.37
N THR A 124 -12.97 -29.02 51.08
CA THR A 124 -13.89 -28.24 51.94
C THR A 124 -13.59 -26.73 51.85
N ALA A 125 -14.53 -25.85 51.48
CA ALA A 125 -15.63 -25.39 52.34
C ALA A 125 -16.92 -25.06 51.55
N THR A 126 -18.07 -25.38 52.13
CA THR A 126 -19.44 -25.15 51.64
C THR A 126 -19.97 -23.75 52.04
N PRO A 127 -21.13 -23.26 51.52
CA PRO A 127 -21.65 -23.36 50.15
C PRO A 127 -22.22 -22.01 49.62
N SER A 128 -22.08 -21.73 48.31
CA SER A 128 -23.21 -21.20 47.52
C SER A 128 -23.00 -21.51 46.03
N ASN A 129 -23.98 -22.21 45.47
CA ASN A 129 -24.00 -22.82 44.14
C ASN A 129 -24.07 -21.77 43.02
N ASN A 130 -23.12 -21.75 42.08
CA ASN A 130 -23.34 -21.11 40.78
C ASN A 130 -23.42 -22.18 39.69
N HIS A 131 -24.53 -22.92 39.71
CA HIS A 131 -25.01 -23.74 38.59
C HIS A 131 -25.91 -22.91 37.67
N GLU A 132 -25.63 -21.62 37.53
CA GLU A 132 -26.43 -20.66 36.77
C GLU A 132 -25.73 -20.30 35.45
N LEU A 133 -26.44 -20.52 34.34
CA LEU A 133 -26.07 -20.07 33.01
C LEU A 133 -26.62 -18.66 32.81
N LEU A 134 -25.75 -17.73 32.45
CA LEU A 134 -26.13 -16.40 31.95
C LEU A 134 -26.32 -16.47 30.43
N LEU A 135 -27.53 -16.24 29.93
CA LEU A 135 -27.88 -16.32 28.52
C LEU A 135 -28.28 -14.94 27.99
N GLN A 136 -28.06 -14.71 26.69
CA GLN A 136 -28.38 -13.45 26.02
C GLN A 136 -29.58 -13.64 25.07
N LEU A 137 -30.75 -13.14 25.46
CA LEU A 137 -31.98 -13.24 24.70
C LEU A 137 -32.08 -12.12 23.68
N CYS A 138 -32.04 -12.49 22.40
CA CYS A 138 -32.30 -11.61 21.27
C CYS A 138 -33.68 -11.94 20.68
N LYS A 139 -34.30 -10.96 20.03
CA LYS A 139 -35.64 -11.15 19.46
C LYS A 139 -35.58 -12.02 18.20
N LYS A 140 -34.56 -11.83 17.38
CA LYS A 140 -34.28 -12.56 16.13
C LYS A 140 -32.82 -13.01 16.08
N PRO A 141 -32.49 -14.12 15.38
CA PRO A 141 -31.12 -14.47 15.05
C PRO A 141 -30.44 -13.30 14.31
N MET A 142 -29.17 -13.03 14.62
CA MET A 142 -28.34 -11.95 14.05
C MET A 142 -28.67 -10.49 14.43
N ASP A 143 -29.81 -10.21 15.08
CA ASP A 143 -30.05 -8.90 15.70
C ASP A 143 -29.47 -8.88 17.13
N ARG A 144 -28.14 -8.68 17.20
CA ARG A 144 -27.39 -8.62 18.46
C ARG A 144 -27.33 -7.21 19.06
N THR A 145 -28.01 -6.24 18.43
CA THR A 145 -27.97 -4.83 18.85
C THR A 145 -28.82 -4.57 20.10
N GLU A 146 -29.87 -5.37 20.31
CA GLU A 146 -30.72 -5.36 21.49
C GLU A 146 -30.87 -6.78 22.06
N TYR A 147 -30.37 -7.00 23.29
CA TYR A 147 -30.53 -8.27 23.98
C TYR A 147 -30.83 -8.09 25.47
N ARG A 148 -31.47 -9.10 26.07
CA ARG A 148 -31.79 -9.17 27.50
C ARG A 148 -31.04 -10.31 28.14
N PHE A 149 -30.59 -10.14 29.38
CA PHE A 149 -29.99 -11.25 30.12
C PHE A 149 -31.07 -12.14 30.72
N LEU A 150 -30.89 -13.45 30.58
CA LEU A 150 -31.67 -14.47 31.26
C LEU A 150 -30.73 -15.39 32.02
N THR A 151 -30.95 -15.50 33.32
CA THR A 151 -30.23 -16.44 34.17
C THR A 151 -31.07 -17.69 34.38
N ILE A 152 -30.51 -18.87 34.11
CA ILE A 152 -31.19 -20.15 34.28
C ILE A 152 -30.24 -21.20 34.85
N SER A 153 -30.72 -22.09 35.72
CA SER A 153 -29.87 -23.17 36.20
C SER A 153 -29.52 -24.16 35.07
N SER A 154 -28.26 -24.60 34.99
CA SER A 154 -27.79 -25.62 34.04
C SER A 154 -28.52 -26.97 34.18
N PHE A 155 -29.12 -27.26 35.34
CA PHE A 155 -29.97 -28.44 35.55
C PHE A 155 -31.44 -28.22 35.19
N SER A 156 -31.79 -27.07 34.63
CA SER A 156 -33.13 -26.83 34.10
C SER A 156 -33.33 -27.57 32.78
N THR A 157 -34.58 -27.88 32.46
CA THR A 157 -34.95 -28.47 31.17
C THR A 157 -35.09 -27.42 30.08
N LEU A 158 -34.97 -27.85 28.82
CA LEU A 158 -35.27 -27.01 27.65
C LEU A 158 -36.68 -26.40 27.72
N SER A 159 -37.67 -27.13 28.27
CA SER A 159 -39.02 -26.58 28.48
C SER A 159 -39.03 -25.35 29.40
N LYS A 160 -38.22 -25.38 30.47
CA LYS A 160 -38.11 -24.26 31.41
C LYS A 160 -37.38 -23.08 30.79
N LEU A 161 -36.32 -23.32 30.03
CA LEU A 161 -35.63 -22.29 29.23
C LEU A 161 -36.59 -21.64 28.23
N ARG A 162 -37.33 -22.45 27.48
CA ARG A 162 -38.32 -22.00 26.50
C ARG A 162 -39.38 -21.10 27.15
N LYS A 163 -39.97 -21.54 28.26
CA LYS A 163 -40.98 -20.75 28.99
C LYS A 163 -40.43 -19.39 29.42
N GLN A 164 -39.23 -19.36 30.01
CA GLN A 164 -38.59 -18.11 30.43
C GLN A 164 -38.25 -17.20 29.25
N ALA A 165 -37.71 -17.74 28.17
CA ALA A 165 -37.39 -17.02 26.95
C ALA A 165 -38.61 -16.33 26.30
N TYR A 166 -39.73 -17.04 26.18
CA TYR A 166 -40.97 -16.47 25.63
C TYR A 166 -41.63 -15.46 26.59
N GLN A 167 -41.55 -15.68 27.90
CA GLN A 167 -42.01 -14.73 28.93
C GLN A 167 -41.22 -13.42 28.90
N CYS A 168 -39.90 -13.46 28.69
CA CYS A 168 -39.07 -12.27 28.56
C CYS A 168 -39.50 -11.32 27.42
N PHE A 169 -40.27 -11.82 26.44
CA PHE A 169 -40.82 -11.03 25.33
C PHE A 169 -42.35 -10.83 25.40
N ASN A 170 -42.98 -11.09 26.55
CA ASN A 170 -44.45 -11.03 26.72
C ASN A 170 -45.23 -11.90 25.72
N LYS A 171 -44.65 -12.99 25.23
CA LYS A 171 -45.29 -13.92 24.29
C LYS A 171 -45.94 -15.07 25.06
N LEU A 172 -47.24 -15.32 24.82
CA LEU A 172 -48.02 -16.37 25.50
C LEU A 172 -47.83 -17.78 24.91
N SER A 173 -47.30 -17.92 23.68
CA SER A 173 -47.15 -19.25 23.04
C SER A 173 -45.82 -19.91 23.41
N THR A 174 -45.86 -20.98 24.20
CA THR A 174 -44.68 -21.80 24.54
C THR A 174 -44.49 -23.00 23.61
N ASN A 175 -45.40 -23.24 22.66
CA ASN A 175 -45.36 -24.39 21.75
C ASN A 175 -44.54 -24.13 20.46
N LYS A 176 -43.62 -23.17 20.50
CA LYS A 176 -42.77 -22.81 19.36
C LYS A 176 -41.30 -23.13 19.65
N PRO A 177 -40.48 -23.41 18.62
CA PRO A 177 -39.07 -23.70 18.80
C PRO A 177 -38.32 -22.53 19.44
N ILE A 178 -37.17 -22.83 20.04
CA ILE A 178 -36.17 -21.83 20.44
C ILE A 178 -34.90 -22.11 19.68
N TYR A 179 -34.12 -21.07 19.43
CA TYR A 179 -32.88 -21.15 18.68
C TYR A 179 -31.75 -20.75 19.61
N ALA A 180 -30.67 -21.54 19.67
CA ALA A 180 -29.48 -21.19 20.44
C ALA A 180 -28.25 -21.14 19.54
N PHE A 181 -27.38 -20.15 19.74
CA PHE A 181 -26.14 -20.02 18.99
C PHE A 181 -25.04 -20.88 19.64
N ILE A 182 -24.89 -22.12 19.15
CA ILE A 182 -23.96 -23.12 19.69
C ILE A 182 -23.03 -23.55 18.55
N ASN A 183 -21.72 -23.62 18.80
CA ASN A 183 -20.71 -23.99 17.80
C ASN A 183 -20.83 -23.19 16.49
N ASP A 184 -20.98 -21.86 16.63
CA ASP A 184 -21.13 -20.89 15.54
C ASP A 184 -22.30 -21.12 14.56
N ASN A 185 -23.32 -21.88 14.99
CA ASN A 185 -24.55 -22.08 14.22
C ASN A 185 -25.79 -21.90 15.10
N TRP A 186 -26.88 -21.42 14.51
CA TRP A 186 -28.17 -21.39 15.17
C TRP A 186 -28.79 -22.79 15.19
N THR A 187 -28.78 -23.42 16.35
CA THR A 187 -29.38 -24.74 16.56
C THR A 187 -30.84 -24.58 16.98
N LYS A 188 -31.74 -25.26 16.27
CA LYS A 188 -33.18 -25.25 16.52
C LYS A 188 -33.56 -26.33 17.53
N PHE A 189 -34.20 -25.95 18.62
CA PHE A 189 -34.75 -26.86 19.64
C PHE A 189 -36.27 -26.85 19.60
N ASN A 190 -36.83 -27.94 19.08
CA ASN A 190 -38.27 -28.17 18.97
C ASN A 190 -38.87 -28.63 20.31
N THR A 191 -40.20 -28.68 20.41
CA THR A 191 -40.94 -28.98 21.65
C THR A 191 -40.89 -30.45 22.07
N ASP A 192 -40.52 -31.34 21.17
CA ASP A 192 -40.24 -32.77 21.43
C ASP A 192 -38.93 -32.99 22.23
N MET A 193 -38.07 -31.97 22.30
CA MET A 193 -36.81 -31.99 23.05
C MET A 193 -36.93 -31.36 24.45
N ASP A 194 -38.15 -31.07 24.90
CA ASP A 194 -38.41 -30.25 26.09
C ASP A 194 -37.94 -30.88 27.42
N ASP A 195 -37.80 -32.21 27.46
CA ASP A 195 -37.37 -32.97 28.65
C ASP A 195 -35.85 -33.01 28.81
N ILE A 196 -35.08 -32.59 27.81
CA ILE A 196 -33.61 -32.60 27.86
C ILE A 196 -33.10 -31.52 28.82
N ILE A 197 -32.14 -31.89 29.67
CA ILE A 197 -31.49 -31.00 30.63
C ILE A 197 -30.40 -30.19 29.91
N LEU A 198 -30.31 -28.88 30.18
CA LEU A 198 -29.36 -27.99 29.51
C LEU A 198 -27.89 -28.40 29.71
N HIS A 199 -27.57 -28.97 30.88
CA HIS A 199 -26.26 -29.53 31.19
C HIS A 199 -25.85 -30.63 30.21
N ASP A 200 -26.77 -31.49 29.79
CA ASP A 200 -26.50 -32.62 28.89
C ASP A 200 -26.25 -32.16 27.45
N LEU A 201 -26.77 -30.98 27.11
CA LEU A 201 -26.52 -30.29 25.84
C LEU A 201 -25.23 -29.45 25.85
N GLN A 202 -24.47 -29.49 26.95
CA GLN A 202 -23.23 -28.73 27.13
C GLN A 202 -23.39 -27.23 26.84
N PHE A 203 -24.52 -26.63 27.23
CA PHE A 203 -24.77 -25.20 26.97
C PHE A 203 -23.65 -24.32 27.54
N PRO A 204 -22.93 -23.55 26.70
CA PRO A 204 -21.98 -22.56 27.19
C PRO A 204 -22.69 -21.43 27.94
N SER A 205 -21.99 -20.83 28.91
CA SER A 205 -22.38 -19.54 29.47
C SER A 205 -22.20 -18.42 28.43
N ASN A 206 -23.02 -17.38 28.50
CA ASN A 206 -23.07 -16.22 27.58
C ASN A 206 -23.53 -16.52 26.13
N VAL A 207 -24.32 -17.58 25.94
CA VAL A 207 -24.88 -17.95 24.62
C VAL A 207 -26.09 -17.10 24.26
N PHE A 208 -26.24 -16.78 22.96
CA PHE A 208 -27.42 -16.14 22.42
C PHE A 208 -28.59 -17.12 22.23
N ILE A 209 -29.78 -16.74 22.69
CA ILE A 209 -31.05 -17.45 22.50
C ILE A 209 -32.02 -16.55 21.72
N SER A 210 -32.75 -17.12 20.77
CA SER A 210 -33.81 -16.44 20.00
C SER A 210 -35.14 -17.20 20.07
N THR A 211 -36.24 -16.43 20.03
CA THR A 211 -37.63 -16.95 19.97
C THR A 211 -38.26 -16.85 18.57
N GLU A 212 -37.54 -16.31 17.60
CA GLU A 212 -37.95 -16.21 16.20
C GLU A 212 -36.98 -17.02 15.32
N PRO A 213 -37.46 -17.58 14.19
CA PRO A 213 -36.62 -18.31 13.26
C PRO A 213 -35.51 -17.42 12.71
N ASP A 214 -34.42 -18.07 12.31
CA ASP A 214 -33.46 -17.43 11.42
C ASP A 214 -34.19 -17.15 10.10
N ASN A 215 -33.93 -16.02 9.45
CA ASN A 215 -34.60 -15.70 8.18
C ASN A 215 -34.26 -16.72 7.07
N ASP A 216 -33.40 -17.71 7.36
CA ASP A 216 -32.94 -18.79 6.50
C ASP A 216 -33.99 -19.85 6.13
N ASP A 217 -35.17 -19.89 6.78
CA ASP A 217 -36.23 -20.88 6.46
C ASP A 217 -37.24 -20.37 5.39
N GLU A 218 -37.21 -19.10 4.97
CA GLU A 218 -38.08 -18.56 3.90
C GLU A 218 -37.37 -18.52 2.54
N SER A 219 -37.46 -19.63 1.79
CA SER A 219 -37.22 -19.72 0.34
C SER A 219 -35.84 -19.25 -0.17
N TYR A 220 -34.84 -20.13 -0.13
CA TYR A 220 -33.62 -19.95 -0.91
C TYR A 220 -33.94 -19.83 -2.41
N SER A 221 -34.01 -18.61 -2.93
CA SER A 221 -33.66 -18.36 -4.32
C SER A 221 -32.19 -18.76 -4.46
N ARG A 222 -31.90 -19.96 -4.98
CA ARG A 222 -30.52 -20.41 -5.21
C ARG A 222 -29.79 -19.34 -6.00
N VAL A 223 -28.73 -18.78 -5.41
CA VAL A 223 -27.83 -17.90 -6.14
C VAL A 223 -26.84 -18.75 -6.95
N PRO A 224 -26.42 -18.32 -8.14
CA PRO A 224 -25.39 -19.04 -8.89
C PRO A 224 -24.12 -19.23 -8.04
N ARG A 225 -23.39 -20.34 -8.25
CA ARG A 225 -22.24 -20.66 -7.40
C ARG A 225 -21.11 -19.66 -7.64
N GLY A 226 -20.42 -19.28 -6.57
CA GLY A 226 -19.38 -18.26 -6.63
C GLY A 226 -19.94 -16.83 -6.56
N LEU A 227 -21.25 -16.61 -6.66
CA LEU A 227 -21.89 -15.30 -6.51
C LEU A 227 -22.36 -15.07 -5.07
N CYS A 228 -21.40 -14.99 -4.16
CA CYS A 228 -21.64 -14.73 -2.74
C CYS A 228 -20.78 -13.57 -2.26
N GLY A 229 -21.40 -12.58 -1.60
CA GLY A 229 -20.70 -11.48 -0.95
C GLY A 229 -20.00 -11.91 0.33
N ILE A 230 -19.08 -11.09 0.82
CA ILE A 230 -18.40 -11.30 2.11
C ILE A 230 -18.67 -10.10 3.00
N GLU A 231 -19.19 -10.32 4.20
CA GLU A 231 -19.57 -9.24 5.10
C GLU A 231 -18.35 -8.50 5.65
N ASN A 232 -18.46 -7.17 5.76
CA ASN A 232 -17.41 -6.34 6.36
C ASN A 232 -17.54 -6.36 7.89
N LEU A 233 -16.50 -6.88 8.56
CA LEU A 233 -16.43 -7.02 10.01
C LEU A 233 -15.62 -5.89 10.66
N GLY A 234 -15.60 -4.71 10.03
CA GLY A 234 -14.93 -3.49 10.51
C GLY A 234 -13.57 -3.26 9.84
N SER A 235 -13.53 -2.38 8.83
CA SER A 235 -12.31 -2.08 8.04
C SER A 235 -11.71 -3.30 7.33
N THR A 236 -12.50 -4.33 7.05
CA THR A 236 -12.03 -5.62 6.47
C THR A 236 -12.19 -5.72 4.95
N CYS A 237 -12.59 -4.64 4.26
CA CYS A 237 -12.83 -4.67 2.81
C CYS A 237 -11.58 -5.06 2.00
N PHE A 238 -10.37 -4.75 2.48
CA PHE A 238 -9.12 -5.20 1.85
C PHE A 238 -8.99 -6.74 1.88
N MET A 239 -9.40 -7.39 2.98
CA MET A 239 -9.42 -8.85 3.10
C MET A 239 -10.49 -9.45 2.19
N ASN A 240 -11.69 -8.89 2.23
CA ASN A 240 -12.81 -9.33 1.39
C ASN A 240 -12.41 -9.27 -0.09
N SER A 241 -11.74 -8.19 -0.51
CA SER A 241 -11.29 -8.06 -1.90
C SER A 241 -10.28 -9.13 -2.29
N VAL A 242 -9.31 -9.42 -1.41
CA VAL A 242 -8.32 -10.49 -1.64
C VAL A 242 -8.98 -11.86 -1.71
N PHE A 243 -9.89 -12.18 -0.79
CA PHE A 243 -10.61 -13.46 -0.81
C PHE A 243 -11.46 -13.62 -2.06
N GLN A 244 -12.13 -12.57 -2.54
CA GLN A 244 -12.89 -12.62 -3.79
C GLN A 244 -11.98 -12.80 -5.01
N CYS A 245 -10.83 -12.11 -5.06
CA CYS A 245 -9.84 -12.29 -6.11
C CYS A 245 -9.34 -13.74 -6.18
N LEU A 246 -8.97 -14.31 -5.03
CA LEU A 246 -8.48 -15.68 -4.91
C LEU A 246 -9.58 -16.72 -5.19
N SER A 247 -10.81 -16.49 -4.72
CA SER A 247 -11.94 -17.39 -4.96
C SER A 247 -12.24 -17.59 -6.45
N ASN A 248 -12.01 -16.56 -7.26
CA ASN A 248 -12.20 -16.59 -8.70
C ASN A 248 -10.93 -17.00 -9.49
N ALA A 249 -9.88 -17.48 -8.82
CA ALA A 249 -8.77 -18.18 -9.46
C ALA A 249 -9.05 -19.70 -9.47
N PRO A 250 -9.50 -20.29 -10.60
CA PRO A 250 -10.14 -21.61 -10.60
C PRO A 250 -9.28 -22.74 -10.06
N GLU A 251 -8.01 -22.80 -10.47
CA GLU A 251 -7.08 -23.84 -10.03
C GLU A 251 -6.74 -23.71 -8.53
N PHE A 252 -6.65 -22.49 -8.00
CA PHE A 252 -6.44 -22.28 -6.57
C PHE A 252 -7.66 -22.74 -5.76
N THR A 253 -8.86 -22.29 -6.12
CA THR A 253 -10.10 -22.71 -5.45
C THR A 253 -10.30 -24.22 -5.53
N LYS A 254 -10.01 -24.84 -6.66
CA LYS A 254 -10.06 -26.29 -6.82
C LYS A 254 -9.12 -27.00 -5.84
N LYS A 255 -7.84 -26.59 -5.78
CA LYS A 255 -6.86 -27.17 -4.85
C LYS A 255 -7.25 -27.00 -3.38
N VAL A 256 -7.81 -25.84 -3.03
CA VAL A 256 -8.32 -25.57 -1.67
C VAL A 256 -9.49 -26.51 -1.32
N LEU A 257 -10.43 -26.71 -2.25
CA LEU A 257 -11.60 -27.59 -2.05
C LEU A 257 -11.26 -29.08 -2.04
N GLU A 258 -10.15 -29.49 -2.67
CA GLU A 258 -9.62 -30.86 -2.64
C GLU A 258 -8.99 -31.23 -1.29
N PHE A 259 -8.76 -30.26 -0.40
CA PHE A 259 -8.08 -30.48 0.88
C PHE A 259 -8.98 -31.15 1.93
N THR A 260 -8.43 -32.08 2.71
CA THR A 260 -9.14 -32.82 3.77
C THR A 260 -8.71 -32.38 5.16
N ASP A 261 -9.58 -32.58 6.16
CA ASP A 261 -9.38 -32.12 7.55
C ASP A 261 -8.27 -32.87 8.34
N GLU A 262 -7.49 -33.73 7.68
CA GLU A 262 -6.51 -34.62 8.32
C GLU A 262 -5.22 -33.90 8.76
N VAL A 263 -5.03 -32.62 8.40
CA VAL A 263 -3.85 -31.81 8.71
C VAL A 263 -4.22 -30.70 9.69
N ASN A 264 -3.41 -30.53 10.75
CA ASN A 264 -3.52 -29.40 11.69
C ASN A 264 -3.10 -28.08 11.03
N ALA A 265 -3.96 -27.56 10.15
CA ALA A 265 -3.74 -26.38 9.31
C ALA A 265 -4.97 -25.45 9.44
N PRO A 266 -5.09 -24.68 10.53
CA PRO A 266 -6.29 -23.91 10.86
C PRO A 266 -6.68 -22.85 9.81
N ILE A 267 -5.72 -22.18 9.17
CA ILE A 267 -5.98 -21.11 8.19
C ILE A 267 -6.57 -21.69 6.90
N ILE A 268 -5.91 -22.70 6.30
CA ILE A 268 -6.40 -23.31 5.06
C ILE A 268 -7.73 -24.04 5.29
N ASN A 269 -7.94 -24.67 6.45
CA ASN A 269 -9.20 -25.34 6.77
C ASN A 269 -10.37 -24.36 6.89
N GLU A 270 -10.18 -23.23 7.57
CA GLU A 270 -11.22 -22.19 7.63
C GLU A 270 -11.44 -21.50 6.28
N TYR A 271 -10.37 -21.28 5.50
CA TYR A 271 -10.50 -20.75 4.15
C TYR A 271 -11.24 -21.72 3.20
N ARG A 272 -10.99 -23.02 3.31
CA ARG A 272 -11.72 -24.07 2.60
C ARG A 272 -13.21 -24.03 2.93
N LYS A 273 -13.58 -23.97 4.21
CA LYS A 273 -14.98 -23.83 4.64
C LYS A 273 -15.66 -22.58 4.06
N LEU A 274 -14.93 -21.46 3.98
CA LEU A 274 -15.42 -20.25 3.30
C LEU A 274 -15.66 -20.51 1.81
N MET A 275 -14.72 -21.14 1.11
CA MET A 275 -14.86 -21.48 -0.31
C MET A 275 -16.04 -22.44 -0.56
N GLU A 276 -16.22 -23.46 0.27
CA GLU A 276 -17.37 -24.38 0.19
C GLU A 276 -18.69 -23.64 0.26
N LYS A 277 -18.82 -22.70 1.20
CA LYS A 277 -20.03 -21.89 1.35
C LYS A 277 -20.24 -20.96 0.16
N ILE A 278 -19.22 -20.23 -0.30
CA ILE A 278 -19.29 -19.32 -1.46
C ILE A 278 -19.70 -20.10 -2.74
N TRP A 279 -19.12 -21.28 -2.95
CA TRP A 279 -19.37 -22.11 -4.13
C TRP A 279 -20.54 -23.09 -3.97
N SER A 280 -21.24 -23.08 -2.84
CA SER A 280 -22.44 -23.92 -2.62
C SER A 280 -23.67 -23.46 -3.41
N GLY A 281 -23.76 -22.16 -3.72
CA GLY A 281 -24.96 -21.52 -4.28
C GLY A 281 -26.11 -21.34 -3.28
N LYS A 282 -25.85 -21.57 -1.99
CA LYS A 282 -26.84 -21.41 -0.92
C LYS A 282 -26.85 -19.97 -0.38
N TYR A 283 -25.69 -19.35 -0.19
CA TYR A 283 -25.58 -18.08 0.54
C TYR A 283 -25.44 -16.88 -0.40
N LYS A 284 -26.16 -15.79 -0.08
CA LYS A 284 -25.99 -14.49 -0.75
C LYS A 284 -24.80 -13.70 -0.20
N SER A 285 -24.57 -13.78 1.11
CA SER A 285 -23.39 -13.22 1.80
C SER A 285 -22.99 -14.09 2.98
N ILE A 286 -21.72 -14.04 3.37
CA ILE A 286 -21.15 -14.80 4.51
C ILE A 286 -20.20 -13.91 5.31
N ALA A 287 -20.23 -14.04 6.64
CA ALA A 287 -19.24 -13.45 7.54
C ALA A 287 -18.13 -14.48 7.88
N PRO A 288 -16.85 -14.25 7.52
CA PRO A 288 -15.76 -15.20 7.78
C PRO A 288 -15.09 -15.01 9.16
N SER A 289 -15.89 -14.88 10.23
CA SER A 289 -15.40 -14.48 11.56
C SER A 289 -14.26 -15.35 12.12
N LEU A 290 -14.36 -16.68 11.99
CA LEU A 290 -13.34 -17.62 12.49
C LEU A 290 -12.03 -17.53 11.69
N LEU A 291 -12.12 -17.46 10.36
CA LEU A 291 -10.96 -17.26 9.50
C LEU A 291 -10.24 -15.95 9.86
N LEU A 292 -10.99 -14.86 10.06
CA LEU A 292 -10.42 -13.58 10.47
C LEU A 292 -9.76 -13.64 11.85
N ALA A 293 -10.34 -14.39 12.79
CA ALA A 293 -9.73 -14.58 14.11
C ALA A 293 -8.35 -15.26 13.97
N HIS A 294 -8.27 -16.38 13.25
CA HIS A 294 -6.98 -17.07 13.04
C HIS A 294 -5.97 -16.22 12.27
N ILE A 295 -6.40 -15.47 11.27
CA ILE A 295 -5.52 -14.55 10.54
C ILE A 295 -4.97 -13.47 11.48
N LYS A 296 -5.80 -12.87 12.33
CA LYS A 296 -5.37 -11.82 13.28
C LYS A 296 -4.46 -12.37 14.37
N ASP A 297 -4.69 -13.61 14.82
CA ASP A 297 -3.83 -14.30 15.79
C ASP A 297 -2.41 -14.49 15.22
N ASN A 298 -2.30 -14.85 13.93
CA ASN A 298 -1.00 -15.08 13.27
C ASN A 298 -0.38 -13.80 12.70
N LEU A 299 -1.18 -12.77 12.40
CA LEU A 299 -0.75 -11.50 11.82
C LEU A 299 -1.35 -10.31 12.61
N PRO A 300 -0.82 -9.99 13.80
CA PRO A 300 -1.40 -8.97 14.69
C PRO A 300 -1.51 -7.56 14.08
N ARG A 301 -0.75 -7.25 13.01
CA ARG A 301 -0.87 -6.01 12.25
C ARG A 301 -2.30 -5.76 11.76
N TYR A 302 -3.04 -6.82 11.44
CA TYR A 302 -4.40 -6.77 10.93
C TYR A 302 -5.48 -6.77 12.02
N ASP A 303 -5.10 -6.75 13.31
CA ASP A 303 -6.06 -6.65 14.43
C ASP A 303 -6.52 -5.21 14.70
N SER A 304 -5.80 -4.22 14.17
CA SER A 304 -6.22 -2.82 14.25
C SER A 304 -7.40 -2.54 13.30
N TYR A 305 -8.39 -1.74 13.72
CA TYR A 305 -9.48 -1.24 12.86
C TYR A 305 -8.99 -0.24 11.77
N ARG A 306 -7.69 -0.21 11.48
CA ARG A 306 -7.09 0.63 10.44
C ARG A 306 -7.22 -0.06 9.09
N GLN A 307 -7.33 0.75 8.05
CA GLN A 307 -7.25 0.26 6.68
C GLN A 307 -5.83 -0.18 6.36
N GLN A 308 -5.72 -1.18 5.49
CA GLN A 308 -4.47 -1.87 5.18
C GLN A 308 -4.34 -2.05 3.66
N ASP A 309 -3.12 -2.34 3.22
CA ASP A 309 -2.85 -2.61 1.81
C ASP A 309 -3.31 -4.03 1.43
N ALA A 310 -4.19 -4.13 0.42
CA ALA A 310 -4.67 -5.43 -0.06
C ALA A 310 -3.55 -6.30 -0.66
N GLN A 311 -2.50 -5.71 -1.24
CA GLN A 311 -1.37 -6.45 -1.78
C GLN A 311 -0.55 -7.09 -0.66
N GLU A 312 -0.25 -6.30 0.38
CA GLU A 312 0.49 -6.78 1.55
C GLU A 312 -0.30 -7.91 2.23
N PHE A 313 -1.62 -7.72 2.39
CA PHE A 313 -2.48 -8.75 2.96
C PHE A 313 -2.49 -10.02 2.11
N MET A 314 -2.62 -9.93 0.78
CA MET A 314 -2.59 -11.09 -0.11
C MET A 314 -1.28 -11.86 0.01
N SER A 315 -0.14 -11.16 0.05
CA SER A 315 1.16 -11.79 0.25
C SER A 315 1.27 -12.49 1.60
N HIS A 316 0.84 -11.82 2.69
CA HIS A 316 0.89 -12.43 4.02
C HIS A 316 -0.07 -13.63 4.14
N PHE A 317 -1.25 -13.55 3.54
CA PHE A 317 -2.23 -14.63 3.56
C PHE A 317 -1.76 -15.87 2.78
N LEU A 318 -1.20 -15.68 1.58
CA LEU A 318 -0.59 -16.80 0.82
C LEU A 318 0.60 -17.41 1.57
N ASN A 319 1.41 -16.59 2.23
CA ASN A 319 2.52 -17.07 3.08
C ASN A 319 2.02 -17.83 4.32
N LEU A 320 0.92 -17.41 4.95
CA LEU A 320 0.31 -18.16 6.05
C LEU A 320 -0.11 -19.55 5.59
N ILE A 321 -0.84 -19.63 4.47
CA ILE A 321 -1.25 -20.92 3.91
C ILE A 321 -0.01 -21.76 3.57
N HIS A 322 0.99 -21.18 2.92
CA HIS A 322 2.23 -21.87 2.57
C HIS A 322 2.97 -22.42 3.81
N ALA A 323 3.03 -21.65 4.90
CA ALA A 323 3.72 -22.03 6.13
C ALA A 323 3.03 -23.16 6.91
N GLU A 324 1.75 -23.45 6.65
CA GLU A 324 1.05 -24.59 7.25
C GLU A 324 1.50 -25.94 6.66
N PHE A 325 2.28 -25.93 5.58
CA PHE A 325 2.83 -27.13 4.95
C PHE A 325 4.29 -27.36 5.35
N SER A 326 4.67 -28.63 5.54
CA SER A 326 6.04 -29.00 5.94
C SER A 326 7.06 -28.98 4.79
N THR A 327 6.60 -28.93 3.54
CA THR A 327 7.45 -28.94 2.34
C THR A 327 7.61 -27.53 1.76
N ARG A 328 8.80 -27.22 1.24
CA ARG A 328 9.03 -25.95 0.52
C ARG A 328 8.31 -25.90 -0.83
N GLU A 329 7.93 -27.03 -1.38
CA GLU A 329 7.09 -27.14 -2.58
C GLU A 329 5.65 -27.41 -2.14
N THR A 330 4.77 -26.46 -2.44
CA THR A 330 3.34 -26.50 -2.11
C THR A 330 2.55 -26.06 -3.34
N PHE A 331 1.25 -26.36 -3.39
CA PHE A 331 0.42 -25.83 -4.47
C PHE A 331 0.43 -24.28 -4.53
N ILE A 332 0.79 -23.59 -3.43
CA ILE A 332 0.99 -22.13 -3.44
C ILE A 332 2.21 -21.76 -4.29
N THR A 333 3.34 -22.44 -4.12
CA THR A 333 4.54 -22.21 -4.94
C THR A 333 4.28 -22.55 -6.40
N ASP A 334 3.59 -23.67 -6.66
CA ASP A 334 3.32 -24.13 -8.02
C ASP A 334 2.37 -23.20 -8.79
N LEU A 335 1.40 -22.60 -8.09
CA LEU A 335 0.41 -21.74 -8.72
C LEU A 335 0.87 -20.28 -8.84
N PHE A 336 1.48 -19.71 -7.79
CA PHE A 336 1.72 -18.25 -7.73
C PHE A 336 3.17 -17.83 -7.96
N TYR A 337 4.15 -18.73 -7.76
CA TYR A 337 5.55 -18.33 -7.81
C TYR A 337 6.17 -18.60 -9.17
N GLY A 338 6.79 -17.57 -9.74
CA GLY A 338 7.69 -17.65 -10.89
C GLY A 338 9.13 -17.34 -10.50
N GLN A 339 10.02 -17.35 -11.48
CA GLN A 339 11.41 -16.94 -11.30
C GLN A 339 11.75 -15.74 -12.19
N ILE A 340 12.43 -14.76 -11.61
CA ILE A 340 13.09 -13.66 -12.33
C ILE A 340 14.60 -13.89 -12.29
N GLN A 341 15.23 -13.75 -13.44
CA GLN A 341 16.67 -13.64 -13.58
C GLN A 341 17.06 -12.17 -13.70
N SER A 342 17.84 -11.69 -12.74
CA SER A 342 18.46 -10.37 -12.76
C SER A 342 19.91 -10.50 -13.19
N SER A 343 20.35 -9.59 -14.06
CA SER A 343 21.71 -9.56 -14.58
C SER A 343 22.32 -8.19 -14.36
N VAL A 344 23.55 -8.14 -13.85
CA VAL A 344 24.32 -6.91 -13.64
C VAL A 344 25.58 -6.99 -14.48
N LYS A 345 25.66 -6.14 -15.50
CA LYS A 345 26.78 -6.07 -16.44
C LYS A 345 27.69 -4.89 -16.11
N CYS A 346 28.93 -5.18 -15.73
CA CYS A 346 29.96 -4.17 -15.50
C CYS A 346 30.34 -3.48 -16.83
N LEU A 347 30.30 -2.15 -16.87
CA LEU A 347 30.64 -1.37 -18.07
C LEU A 347 32.15 -1.29 -18.34
N LYS A 348 32.99 -1.71 -17.37
CA LYS A 348 34.45 -1.68 -17.51
C LYS A 348 35.01 -2.97 -18.10
N CYS A 349 34.59 -4.13 -17.59
CA CYS A 349 35.13 -5.43 -18.01
C CYS A 349 34.13 -6.29 -18.81
N ASN A 350 32.89 -5.82 -19.00
CA ASN A 350 31.79 -6.56 -19.62
C ASN A 350 31.40 -7.88 -18.92
N HIS A 351 31.95 -8.17 -17.74
CA HIS A 351 31.48 -9.28 -16.92
C HIS A 351 30.02 -9.07 -16.52
N THR A 352 29.24 -10.13 -16.57
CA THR A 352 27.82 -10.13 -16.21
C THR A 352 27.62 -11.12 -15.08
N GLU A 353 27.17 -10.61 -13.93
CA GLU A 353 26.71 -11.43 -12.82
C GLU A 353 25.21 -11.68 -13.00
N ILE A 354 24.77 -12.90 -12.67
CA ILE A 354 23.39 -13.33 -12.83
C ILE A 354 22.89 -13.84 -11.47
N THR A 355 21.74 -13.35 -11.04
CA THR A 355 21.03 -13.81 -9.85
C THR A 355 19.62 -14.24 -10.24
N ASN A 356 19.10 -15.28 -9.57
CA ASN A 356 17.73 -15.73 -9.77
C ASN A 356 16.95 -15.55 -8.47
N GLU A 357 15.75 -15.00 -8.57
CA GLU A 357 14.87 -14.68 -7.45
C GLU A 357 13.46 -15.22 -7.72
N SER A 358 12.81 -15.73 -6.68
CA SER A 358 11.42 -16.15 -6.77
C SER A 358 10.49 -14.96 -6.60
N ILE A 359 9.49 -14.84 -7.47
CA ILE A 359 8.51 -13.76 -7.43
C ILE A 359 7.08 -14.31 -7.40
N SER A 360 6.23 -13.74 -6.54
CA SER A 360 4.80 -14.02 -6.48
C SER A 360 3.94 -12.86 -6.99
N PHE A 361 4.53 -11.67 -7.13
CA PHE A 361 3.90 -10.46 -7.65
C PHE A 361 4.85 -9.72 -8.59
N ILE A 362 4.31 -9.06 -9.61
CA ILE A 362 5.05 -8.06 -10.40
C ILE A 362 4.60 -6.66 -9.96
N PRO A 363 5.42 -5.91 -9.20
CA PRO A 363 5.07 -4.59 -8.72
C PRO A 363 5.47 -3.52 -9.76
N LEU A 364 4.48 -3.00 -10.50
CA LEU A 364 4.71 -2.03 -11.56
C LEU A 364 4.62 -0.59 -11.02
N PRO A 365 5.71 0.20 -11.08
CA PRO A 365 5.67 1.61 -10.73
C PRO A 365 4.76 2.37 -11.69
N ILE A 366 3.98 3.32 -11.17
CA ILE A 366 3.14 4.19 -11.98
C ILE A 366 3.63 5.62 -11.82
N SER A 367 3.75 6.34 -12.94
CA SER A 367 3.97 7.79 -12.94
C SER A 367 2.61 8.50 -12.82
N ASN A 368 2.52 9.61 -12.08
CA ASN A 368 1.25 10.29 -11.85
C ASN A 368 0.81 11.10 -13.10
N TYR A 369 -0.25 10.70 -13.81
CA TYR A 369 -0.72 11.34 -15.06
C TYR A 369 -1.49 12.63 -14.86
N ASN A 370 -1.86 12.94 -13.61
CA ASN A 370 -2.27 14.29 -13.24
C ASN A 370 -1.06 15.22 -13.18
N GLN A 371 0.10 14.84 -13.72
CA GLN A 371 1.26 15.71 -13.88
C GLN A 371 1.68 15.71 -15.33
N LYS A 372 1.84 16.90 -15.90
CA LYS A 372 2.50 17.08 -17.19
C LYS A 372 3.92 17.58 -16.93
N THR A 373 4.89 16.79 -17.35
CA THR A 373 6.30 17.18 -17.26
C THR A 373 6.66 17.99 -18.50
N ILE A 374 7.16 19.19 -18.29
CA ILE A 374 7.61 20.07 -19.37
C ILE A 374 9.05 20.48 -19.14
N LEU A 375 9.75 20.78 -20.22
CA LEU A 375 11.03 21.46 -20.13
C LEU A 375 10.78 22.96 -19.96
N TYR A 376 11.31 23.56 -18.90
CA TYR A 376 11.22 24.99 -18.63
C TYR A 376 12.61 25.62 -18.75
N VAL A 377 12.73 26.66 -19.58
CA VAL A 377 13.99 27.39 -19.85
C VAL A 377 13.85 28.82 -19.34
N ILE A 378 14.77 29.23 -18.48
CA ILE A 378 14.85 30.53 -17.79
C ILE A 378 15.69 31.50 -18.65
N VAL A 379 15.48 32.80 -18.46
CA VAL A 379 16.13 33.88 -19.23
C VAL A 379 17.67 33.86 -19.17
N ASP A 380 18.27 33.45 -18.06
CA ASP A 380 19.73 33.30 -17.90
C ASP A 380 20.30 32.05 -18.61
N GLY A 381 19.42 31.29 -19.25
CA GLY A 381 19.70 30.09 -19.99
C GLY A 381 19.41 28.82 -19.21
N GLU A 382 19.37 28.84 -17.87
CA GLU A 382 19.10 27.63 -17.07
C GLU A 382 17.84 26.91 -17.55
N TYR A 383 17.85 25.58 -17.51
CA TYR A 383 16.67 24.82 -17.84
C TYR A 383 16.49 23.65 -16.89
N ARG A 384 15.24 23.35 -16.58
CA ARG A 384 14.84 22.26 -15.70
C ARG A 384 13.57 21.61 -16.22
N ARG A 385 13.42 20.31 -15.96
CA ARG A 385 12.12 19.66 -16.13
C ARG A 385 11.24 19.99 -14.94
N VAL A 386 10.00 20.36 -15.21
CA VAL A 386 9.03 20.79 -14.22
C VAL A 386 7.78 19.96 -14.37
N SER A 387 7.35 19.31 -13.29
CA SER A 387 6.10 18.56 -13.24
C SER A 387 4.96 19.49 -12.81
N ILE A 388 4.02 19.74 -13.71
CA ILE A 388 2.84 20.59 -13.45
C ILE A 388 1.67 19.69 -13.12
N LEU A 389 1.11 19.82 -11.91
CA LEU A 389 -0.14 19.15 -11.57
C LEU A 389 -1.29 19.70 -12.42
N ILE A 390 -1.95 18.84 -13.17
CA ILE A 390 -3.09 19.14 -14.04
C ILE A 390 -4.33 18.38 -13.57
N ASN A 391 -5.50 18.99 -13.78
CA ASN A 391 -6.79 18.38 -13.55
C ASN A 391 -7.56 18.25 -14.87
N THR A 392 -8.77 17.70 -14.83
CA THR A 392 -9.62 17.47 -16.02
C THR A 392 -10.11 18.75 -16.70
N SER A 393 -9.93 19.94 -16.09
CA SER A 393 -10.28 21.22 -16.71
C SER A 393 -9.16 21.82 -17.56
N VAL A 394 -7.94 21.27 -17.50
CA VAL A 394 -6.81 21.72 -18.32
C VAL A 394 -6.89 21.08 -19.70
N ILE A 395 -7.40 21.83 -20.69
CA ILE A 395 -7.63 21.31 -22.05
C ILE A 395 -6.72 21.91 -23.11
N ASN A 396 -6.15 23.09 -22.87
CA ASN A 396 -5.28 23.81 -23.80
C ASN A 396 -4.01 24.34 -23.12
N ILE A 397 -3.08 24.85 -23.92
CA ILE A 397 -1.80 25.37 -23.43
C ILE A 397 -1.98 26.56 -22.50
N SER A 398 -2.95 27.45 -22.74
CA SER A 398 -3.24 28.59 -21.85
C SER A 398 -3.54 28.13 -20.43
N ASN A 399 -4.44 27.14 -20.27
CA ASN A 399 -4.76 26.59 -18.94
C ASN A 399 -3.53 25.93 -18.30
N LEU A 400 -2.67 25.31 -19.11
CA LEU A 400 -1.44 24.69 -18.62
C LEU A 400 -0.42 25.74 -18.14
N ILE A 401 -0.30 26.88 -18.83
CA ILE A 401 0.53 28.02 -18.41
C ILE A 401 0.01 28.57 -17.09
N ASP A 402 -1.30 28.76 -16.93
CA ASP A 402 -1.88 29.23 -15.67
C ASP A 402 -1.54 28.27 -14.51
N CYS A 403 -1.69 26.96 -14.71
CA CYS A 403 -1.31 25.95 -13.72
C CYS A 403 0.19 25.98 -13.39
N PHE A 404 1.04 26.16 -14.41
CA PHE A 404 2.49 26.27 -14.24
C PHE A 404 2.88 27.49 -13.39
N LEU A 405 2.35 28.66 -13.74
CA LEU A 405 2.65 29.91 -13.03
C LEU A 405 2.25 29.81 -11.56
N ILE A 406 1.05 29.30 -11.27
CA ILE A 406 0.58 29.13 -9.88
C ILE A 406 1.50 28.21 -9.06
N GLN A 407 2.00 27.14 -9.67
CA GLN A 407 2.74 26.09 -8.95
C GLN A 407 4.25 26.36 -8.85
N HIS A 408 4.85 26.96 -9.88
CA HIS A 408 6.31 27.01 -10.01
C HIS A 408 6.87 28.43 -10.11
N GLU A 409 6.15 29.36 -10.74
CA GLU A 409 6.66 30.72 -11.03
C GLU A 409 5.58 31.80 -10.80
N PRO A 410 5.06 31.97 -9.57
CA PRO A 410 3.88 32.82 -9.30
C PRO A 410 4.13 34.32 -9.45
N THR A 411 5.39 34.72 -9.66
CA THR A 411 5.82 36.11 -9.87
C THR A 411 5.77 36.53 -11.35
N LEU A 412 5.67 35.57 -12.27
CA LEU A 412 5.61 35.80 -13.70
C LEU A 412 4.15 35.90 -14.19
N ILE A 413 3.96 36.55 -15.34
CA ILE A 413 2.67 36.59 -16.04
C ILE A 413 2.69 35.69 -17.30
N ALA A 414 1.51 35.33 -17.81
CA ALA A 414 1.38 34.42 -18.95
C ALA A 414 2.11 34.91 -20.21
N GLU A 415 2.18 36.23 -20.43
CA GLU A 415 2.90 36.83 -21.56
C GLU A 415 4.43 36.67 -21.46
N GLU A 416 4.96 36.38 -20.27
CA GLU A 416 6.37 36.08 -20.03
C GLU A 416 6.69 34.60 -20.27
N ILE A 417 5.73 33.78 -20.69
CA ILE A 417 5.93 32.36 -21.01
C ILE A 417 5.59 32.10 -22.48
N LEU A 418 6.61 31.69 -23.25
CA LEU A 418 6.44 31.29 -24.64
C LEU A 418 6.44 29.76 -24.75
N PRO A 419 5.33 29.13 -25.16
CA PRO A 419 5.30 27.70 -25.43
C PRO A 419 5.95 27.41 -26.79
N ILE A 420 6.95 26.53 -26.80
CA ILE A 420 7.78 26.27 -27.98
C ILE A 420 7.88 24.78 -28.31
N LYS A 421 8.18 24.52 -29.59
CA LYS A 421 8.56 23.21 -30.10
C LYS A 421 10.08 23.11 -30.20
N LEU A 422 10.66 22.14 -29.51
CA LEU A 422 12.08 21.80 -29.55
C LEU A 422 12.29 20.44 -30.22
N VAL A 423 13.26 20.35 -31.12
CA VAL A 423 13.70 19.08 -31.71
C VAL A 423 15.21 19.02 -31.64
N ASN A 424 15.74 18.05 -30.90
CA ASN A 424 17.18 17.91 -30.62
C ASN A 424 17.79 19.24 -30.11
N ASN A 425 17.16 19.85 -29.09
CA ASN A 425 17.52 21.16 -28.51
C ASN A 425 17.41 22.37 -29.45
N ASN A 426 16.95 22.21 -30.70
CA ASN A 426 16.76 23.34 -31.61
C ASN A 426 15.33 23.84 -31.56
N PHE A 427 15.16 25.16 -31.48
CA PHE A 427 13.86 25.81 -31.67
C PHE A 427 13.34 25.53 -33.09
N LYS A 428 12.11 25.03 -33.18
CA LYS A 428 11.42 24.79 -34.46
C LYS A 428 10.30 25.78 -34.71
N ASP A 429 9.41 25.94 -33.74
CA ASP A 429 8.27 26.84 -33.85
C ASP A 429 7.70 27.18 -32.45
N SER A 430 6.80 28.15 -32.40
CA SER A 430 5.98 28.47 -31.22
C SER A 430 4.60 27.83 -31.33
N TYR A 431 4.03 27.41 -30.21
CA TYR A 431 2.66 26.91 -30.18
C TYR A 431 1.65 28.03 -29.96
N ASN A 432 0.48 27.92 -30.60
CA ASN A 432 -0.67 28.75 -30.25
C ASN A 432 -1.19 28.34 -28.86
N ILE A 433 -1.39 29.30 -27.97
CA ILE A 433 -1.85 29.06 -26.59
C ILE A 433 -3.22 28.35 -26.50
N TRP A 434 -4.05 28.43 -27.55
CA TRP A 434 -5.35 27.76 -27.60
C TRP A 434 -5.30 26.34 -28.15
N LYS A 435 -4.11 25.86 -28.54
CA LYS A 435 -3.93 24.51 -29.05
C LYS A 435 -4.25 23.47 -27.98
N SER A 436 -4.93 22.40 -28.38
CA SER A 436 -5.29 21.28 -27.52
C SER A 436 -4.04 20.56 -27.00
N LEU A 437 -4.04 20.20 -25.72
CA LEU A 437 -2.92 19.47 -25.12
C LEU A 437 -2.72 18.07 -25.70
N ASN A 438 -3.77 17.48 -26.29
CA ASN A 438 -3.73 16.15 -26.90
C ASN A 438 -3.00 16.15 -28.26
N GLU A 439 -2.76 17.33 -28.85
CA GLU A 439 -2.11 17.49 -30.15
C GLU A 439 -0.62 17.87 -30.04
N ILE A 440 -0.05 17.75 -28.85
CA ILE A 440 1.32 18.18 -28.53
C ILE A 440 2.14 16.95 -28.15
N HIS A 441 3.25 16.74 -28.86
CA HIS A 441 4.24 15.75 -28.47
C HIS A 441 5.06 16.26 -27.28
N GLU A 442 5.00 15.53 -26.16
CA GLU A 442 5.56 15.98 -24.88
C GLU A 442 7.09 16.11 -24.90
N GLU A 443 7.78 15.21 -25.59
CA GLU A 443 9.25 15.24 -25.73
C GLU A 443 9.75 16.47 -26.51
N GLU A 444 8.89 17.06 -27.33
CA GLU A 444 9.21 18.21 -28.17
C GLU A 444 8.64 19.52 -27.62
N PHE A 445 8.02 19.52 -26.44
CA PHE A 445 7.32 20.68 -25.88
C PHE A 445 8.07 21.32 -24.71
N ALA A 446 8.21 22.65 -24.74
CA ALA A 446 8.87 23.40 -23.69
C ALA A 446 8.23 24.76 -23.44
N PHE A 447 8.42 25.30 -22.23
CA PHE A 447 8.15 26.69 -21.87
C PHE A 447 9.45 27.47 -21.83
N LEU A 448 9.46 28.59 -22.53
CA LEU A 448 10.59 29.50 -22.61
C LEU A 448 10.21 30.81 -21.93
N GLN A 449 10.89 31.15 -20.84
CA GLN A 449 10.71 32.41 -20.14
C GLN A 449 11.21 33.55 -21.03
N CYS A 450 10.37 34.57 -21.18
CA CYS A 450 10.67 35.77 -21.94
C CYS A 450 10.94 36.94 -20.99
N PRO A 451 11.98 37.76 -21.24
CA PRO A 451 12.19 38.99 -20.48
C PRO A 451 11.04 39.98 -20.72
N LYS A 452 10.85 40.92 -19.80
CA LYS A 452 9.95 42.06 -20.03
C LYS A 452 10.45 42.87 -21.22
N LYS A 453 9.54 43.18 -22.15
CA LYS A 453 9.82 44.02 -23.31
C LYS A 453 8.94 45.26 -23.34
N THR A 454 9.47 46.33 -23.89
CA THR A 454 8.74 47.54 -24.27
C THR A 454 8.25 47.47 -25.73
N LEU A 455 7.43 48.43 -26.17
CA LEU A 455 6.88 48.44 -27.54
C LEU A 455 7.95 48.51 -28.64
N ASN A 456 9.11 49.10 -28.35
CA ASN A 456 10.18 49.32 -29.34
C ASN A 456 11.22 48.19 -29.35
N GLU A 457 10.98 47.13 -28.59
CA GLU A 457 11.88 46.00 -28.41
C GLU A 457 11.31 44.73 -29.04
N LYS A 458 12.22 43.84 -29.43
CA LYS A 458 11.91 42.52 -29.98
C LYS A 458 12.69 41.44 -29.24
N PHE A 459 12.14 40.24 -29.29
CA PHE A 459 12.81 39.03 -28.84
C PHE A 459 13.74 38.50 -29.93
N ILE A 460 14.91 38.04 -29.54
CA ILE A 460 15.84 37.29 -30.38
C ILE A 460 16.27 36.02 -29.65
N LEU A 461 16.60 34.96 -30.39
CA LEU A 461 17.07 33.71 -29.80
C LEU A 461 18.58 33.76 -29.53
N CYS A 462 19.00 33.19 -28.42
CA CYS A 462 20.39 32.87 -28.10
C CYS A 462 20.55 31.35 -28.14
N GLU A 463 21.25 30.87 -29.16
CA GLU A 463 21.47 29.44 -29.44
C GLU A 463 22.84 29.00 -28.90
N PHE A 464 22.93 27.76 -28.45
CA PHE A 464 24.15 27.18 -27.88
C PHE A 464 24.62 26.03 -28.75
N PHE A 465 25.87 26.08 -29.20
CA PHE A 465 26.35 25.19 -30.25
C PHE A 465 27.70 24.56 -29.93
N ASP A 466 27.82 23.28 -30.24
CA ASP A 466 29.05 22.53 -30.17
C ASP A 466 29.74 22.64 -31.54
N PHE A 467 30.86 23.34 -31.59
CA PHE A 467 31.58 23.50 -32.86
C PHE A 467 32.24 22.20 -33.34
N SER A 468 32.40 21.19 -32.48
CA SER A 468 33.05 19.92 -32.82
C SER A 468 32.12 18.95 -33.58
N ILE A 469 30.85 18.90 -33.19
CA ILE A 469 29.82 18.03 -33.80
C ILE A 469 28.80 18.81 -34.63
N ASN A 470 28.97 20.12 -34.72
CA ASN A 470 28.08 21.03 -35.45
C ASN A 470 26.60 20.84 -35.05
N GLY A 471 26.32 20.88 -33.74
CA GLY A 471 24.98 20.65 -33.20
C GLY A 471 24.72 21.38 -31.89
N SER A 472 23.44 21.60 -31.57
CA SER A 472 23.05 22.24 -30.31
C SER A 472 23.25 21.30 -29.12
N PHE A 473 23.92 21.79 -28.08
CA PHE A 473 24.14 21.02 -26.85
C PHE A 473 23.14 21.32 -25.74
N ARG A 474 22.32 22.38 -25.88
CA ARG A 474 21.26 22.75 -24.93
C ARG A 474 20.19 23.63 -25.59
N PRO A 475 18.96 23.68 -25.04
CA PRO A 475 17.89 24.54 -25.56
C PRO A 475 18.31 26.02 -25.63
N PRO A 476 17.76 26.79 -26.58
CA PRO A 476 18.03 28.22 -26.69
C PRO A 476 17.32 29.02 -25.60
N THR A 477 17.85 30.21 -25.30
CA THR A 477 17.19 31.22 -24.45
C THR A 477 16.76 32.44 -25.27
N VAL A 478 16.04 33.38 -24.66
CA VAL A 478 15.56 34.62 -25.29
C VAL A 478 16.30 35.82 -24.75
N LEU A 479 16.74 36.69 -25.67
CA LEU A 479 17.24 38.02 -25.36
C LEU A 479 16.25 39.07 -25.85
N VAL A 480 16.23 40.21 -25.18
CA VAL A 480 15.51 41.41 -25.62
C VAL A 480 16.47 42.41 -26.22
N CYS A 481 16.11 42.98 -27.39
CA CYS A 481 16.87 44.06 -27.99
C CYS A 481 15.99 45.09 -28.73
N PRO A 482 16.50 46.30 -28.99
CA PRO A 482 15.78 47.28 -29.80
C PRO A 482 15.46 46.77 -31.20
N THR A 483 14.25 47.09 -31.69
CA THR A 483 13.80 46.77 -33.06
C THR A 483 14.64 47.46 -34.13
N GLN A 484 15.14 48.67 -33.84
CA GLN A 484 15.97 49.48 -34.72
C GLN A 484 17.25 49.91 -33.99
N ASN A 485 18.32 50.17 -34.74
CA ASN A 485 19.61 50.65 -34.21
C ASN A 485 20.23 49.77 -33.12
N CYS A 486 19.98 48.45 -33.16
CA CYS A 486 20.57 47.50 -32.23
C CYS A 486 22.11 47.52 -32.32
N SER A 487 22.76 47.38 -31.17
CA SER A 487 24.21 47.29 -31.03
C SER A 487 24.54 46.43 -29.80
N TYR A 488 25.79 45.97 -29.72
CA TYR A 488 26.24 45.07 -28.65
C TYR A 488 25.92 45.56 -27.23
N ILE A 489 26.03 46.86 -26.97
CA ILE A 489 25.79 47.44 -25.62
C ILE A 489 24.36 47.19 -25.11
N HIS A 490 23.39 46.98 -25.99
CA HIS A 490 22.02 46.67 -25.59
C HIS A 490 21.83 45.21 -25.17
N LEU A 491 22.83 44.35 -25.45
CA LEU A 491 22.80 42.92 -25.21
C LEU A 491 23.87 42.47 -24.22
N SER A 492 24.90 43.29 -23.96
CA SER A 492 26.07 42.93 -23.16
C SER A 492 25.69 42.34 -21.82
N ASP A 493 24.79 42.99 -21.07
CA ASP A 493 24.45 42.56 -19.72
C ASP A 493 23.76 41.20 -19.70
N GLN A 494 22.86 40.96 -20.66
CA GLN A 494 22.16 39.67 -20.80
C GLN A 494 23.13 38.56 -21.24
N ILE A 495 24.03 38.86 -22.16
CA ILE A 495 25.06 37.91 -22.63
C ILE A 495 26.02 37.58 -21.49
N ASP A 496 26.50 38.57 -20.75
CA ASP A 496 27.45 38.41 -19.65
C ASP A 496 26.83 37.60 -18.50
N GLN A 497 25.54 37.77 -18.23
CA GLN A 497 24.80 36.94 -17.26
C GLN A 497 24.77 35.46 -17.69
N ILE A 498 24.42 35.19 -18.94
CA ILE A 498 24.38 33.82 -19.50
C ILE A 498 25.77 33.18 -19.45
N LEU A 499 26.79 33.91 -19.89
CA LEU A 499 28.17 33.43 -19.91
C LEU A 499 28.70 33.19 -18.49
N GLY A 500 28.41 34.09 -17.55
CA GLY A 500 28.81 33.95 -16.15
C GLY A 500 28.23 32.68 -15.53
N HIS A 501 26.93 32.44 -15.74
CA HIS A 501 26.28 31.21 -15.28
C HIS A 501 26.89 29.96 -15.95
N LEU A 502 27.00 29.95 -17.29
CA LEU A 502 27.55 28.84 -18.07
C LEU A 502 28.98 28.47 -17.62
N CYS A 503 29.83 29.47 -17.42
CA CYS A 503 31.20 29.30 -16.94
C CYS A 503 31.24 28.78 -15.48
N SER A 504 30.30 29.21 -14.64
CA SER A 504 30.23 28.74 -13.24
C SER A 504 29.86 27.26 -13.13
N VAL A 505 28.98 26.75 -14.00
CA VAL A 505 28.55 25.34 -13.99
C VAL A 505 29.62 24.43 -14.61
N THR A 506 30.27 24.90 -15.67
CA THR A 506 31.26 24.10 -16.42
C THR A 506 32.69 24.23 -15.89
N ASN A 507 32.97 25.24 -15.05
CA ASN A 507 34.31 25.74 -14.74
C ASN A 507 35.11 26.18 -15.99
N ALA A 508 34.44 26.41 -17.12
CA ALA A 508 35.08 26.91 -18.33
C ALA A 508 35.52 28.38 -18.15
N PRO A 509 36.67 28.78 -18.69
CA PRO A 509 37.00 30.19 -18.78
C PRO A 509 36.13 30.86 -19.86
N ILE A 510 35.80 32.14 -19.68
CA ILE A 510 35.02 32.94 -20.67
C ILE A 510 35.66 32.91 -22.06
N SER A 511 37.00 32.81 -22.14
CA SER A 511 37.74 32.70 -23.40
C SER A 511 37.42 31.42 -24.20
N ALA A 512 36.84 30.39 -23.57
CA ALA A 512 36.37 29.19 -24.24
C ALA A 512 35.05 29.41 -25.01
N CYS A 513 34.32 30.49 -24.74
CA CYS A 513 33.08 30.82 -25.40
C CYS A 513 33.33 31.72 -26.62
N GLN A 514 32.83 31.33 -27.79
CA GLN A 514 32.86 32.16 -29.00
C GLN A 514 31.47 32.68 -29.33
N LEU A 515 31.35 33.99 -29.51
CA LEU A 515 30.09 34.66 -29.79
C LEU A 515 29.95 35.02 -31.26
N TYR A 516 28.79 34.70 -31.83
CA TYR A 516 28.40 35.05 -33.19
C TYR A 516 27.01 35.67 -33.19
N TRP A 517 26.72 36.47 -34.20
CA TRP A 517 25.38 36.97 -34.48
C TRP A 517 25.00 36.70 -35.92
N ILE A 518 23.70 36.53 -36.14
CA ILE A 518 23.12 36.20 -37.44
C ILE A 518 22.10 37.27 -37.82
N ASP A 519 22.16 37.72 -39.08
CA ASP A 519 21.24 38.71 -39.62
C ASP A 519 19.96 38.08 -40.23
N SER A 520 19.06 38.90 -40.76
CA SER A 520 17.83 38.44 -41.41
C SER A 520 18.05 37.70 -42.73
N TYR A 521 19.27 37.74 -43.27
CA TYR A 521 19.68 37.01 -44.47
C TYR A 521 20.44 35.72 -44.13
N ASP A 522 20.41 35.31 -42.85
CA ASP A 522 21.08 34.13 -42.32
C ASP A 522 22.61 34.18 -42.45
N LYS A 523 23.19 35.38 -42.59
CA LYS A 523 24.64 35.55 -42.61
C LYS A 523 25.17 35.64 -41.19
N ARG A 524 26.26 34.92 -40.95
CA ARG A 524 26.90 34.77 -39.64
C ARG A 524 28.14 35.65 -39.53
N TYR A 525 28.24 36.39 -38.42
CA TYR A 525 29.36 37.29 -38.13
C TYR A 525 29.86 37.07 -36.70
N LYS A 526 31.18 37.19 -36.49
CA LYS A 526 31.76 37.12 -35.13
C LYS A 526 31.45 38.39 -34.37
N LEU A 527 30.90 38.26 -33.16
CA LEU A 527 30.43 39.39 -32.36
C LEU A 527 31.61 40.18 -31.78
N LYS A 528 31.56 41.51 -31.91
CA LYS A 528 32.56 42.44 -31.36
C LYS A 528 31.90 43.44 -30.41
N THR A 529 32.64 43.85 -29.38
CA THR A 529 32.13 44.65 -28.25
C THR A 529 31.59 46.05 -28.59
N ASN A 530 31.83 46.58 -29.80
CA ASN A 530 31.38 47.91 -30.24
C ASN A 530 30.67 47.91 -31.60
N GLU A 531 30.16 46.77 -32.07
CA GLU A 531 29.58 46.66 -33.40
C GLU A 531 28.07 46.97 -33.43
N LYS A 532 27.60 47.60 -34.51
CA LYS A 532 26.17 47.73 -34.81
C LYS A 532 25.65 46.41 -35.36
N LEU A 533 24.45 46.02 -34.97
CA LEU A 533 23.85 44.73 -35.29
C LEU A 533 22.59 44.93 -36.14
N PRO A 534 22.72 45.39 -37.40
CA PRO A 534 21.57 45.63 -38.26
C PRO A 534 20.88 44.32 -38.59
N TYR A 535 19.54 44.32 -38.53
CA TYR A 535 18.71 43.16 -38.88
C TYR A 535 19.01 41.90 -38.06
N LEU A 536 19.55 42.04 -36.84
CA LEU A 536 19.82 40.93 -35.92
C LEU A 536 18.60 40.02 -35.73
N THR A 537 18.79 38.72 -35.90
CA THR A 537 17.76 37.70 -35.67
C THR A 537 18.10 36.79 -34.49
N ARG A 538 19.36 36.40 -34.34
CA ARG A 538 19.82 35.49 -33.30
C ARG A 538 21.29 35.69 -32.94
N ILE A 539 21.65 35.27 -31.74
CA ILE A 539 23.02 35.15 -31.23
C ILE A 539 23.34 33.67 -31.04
N THR A 540 24.60 33.30 -31.28
CA THR A 540 25.09 31.95 -31.05
C THR A 540 26.30 31.98 -30.12
N ILE A 541 26.28 31.14 -29.10
CA ILE A 541 27.38 30.88 -28.18
C ILE A 541 27.96 29.50 -28.51
N GLU A 542 29.22 29.46 -28.91
CA GLU A 542 29.91 28.21 -29.25
C GLU A 542 30.99 27.84 -28.22
N MET A 543 31.10 26.56 -27.90
CA MET A 543 32.07 26.02 -26.94
C MET A 543 32.71 24.70 -27.42
N SER A 544 33.86 24.35 -26.85
CA SER A 544 34.56 23.09 -27.14
C SER A 544 33.90 21.91 -26.42
N ALA A 545 34.01 20.71 -27.01
CA ALA A 545 33.43 19.47 -26.50
C ALA A 545 33.79 19.17 -25.03
N GLU A 546 35.01 19.53 -24.61
CA GLU A 546 35.53 19.28 -23.25
C GLU A 546 34.69 19.93 -22.14
N TRP A 547 34.11 21.11 -22.39
CA TRP A 547 33.26 21.84 -21.42
C TRP A 547 31.79 21.45 -21.55
N ILE A 548 31.38 20.97 -22.73
CA ILE A 548 30.01 20.55 -23.02
C ILE A 548 29.67 19.24 -22.32
N ASP A 549 30.59 18.27 -22.27
CA ASP A 549 30.32 16.98 -21.64
C ASP A 549 30.12 17.10 -20.13
N ILE A 550 30.84 18.02 -19.46
CA ILE A 550 30.63 18.36 -18.05
C ILE A 550 29.21 18.90 -17.83
N TYR A 551 28.74 19.75 -18.74
CA TYR A 551 27.39 20.31 -18.69
C TYR A 551 26.30 19.24 -18.92
N LYS A 552 26.52 18.31 -19.87
CA LYS A 552 25.62 17.16 -20.11
C LYS A 552 25.55 16.20 -18.93
N VAL A 553 26.65 15.98 -18.20
CA VAL A 553 26.70 15.13 -16.99
C VAL A 553 25.90 15.75 -15.85
N TYR A 554 25.90 17.08 -15.71
CA TYR A 554 25.15 17.77 -14.64
C TYR A 554 23.64 17.76 -14.86
N ASN A 555 23.18 17.72 -16.12
CA ASN A 555 21.75 17.82 -16.48
C ASN A 555 21.10 16.48 -16.89
N ASN A 556 21.84 15.36 -16.94
CA ASN A 556 21.28 14.05 -17.25
C ASN A 556 20.63 13.38 -16.02
N ILE A 557 19.55 13.98 -15.53
CA ILE A 557 18.57 13.29 -14.67
C ILE A 557 17.20 13.27 -15.40
N ASN A 558 16.84 12.06 -15.86
CA ASN A 558 15.51 11.49 -16.16
C ASN A 558 14.86 11.56 -17.57
N TYR A 559 14.34 10.37 -17.94
CA TYR A 559 13.60 9.88 -19.12
C TYR A 559 12.11 10.32 -19.21
N SER A 560 11.43 10.07 -20.35
CA SER A 560 10.01 9.67 -20.36
C SER A 560 9.67 8.70 -21.52
N ARG A 561 9.04 7.56 -21.22
CA ARG A 561 8.26 6.72 -22.15
C ARG A 561 6.78 6.88 -21.78
N ASP A 562 5.88 6.80 -22.76
CA ASP A 562 4.42 6.78 -22.53
C ASP A 562 4.03 5.53 -21.73
N ASN A 563 3.65 5.71 -20.47
CA ASN A 563 3.46 4.65 -19.46
C ASN A 563 1.97 4.25 -19.29
N SER A 564 1.07 4.64 -20.22
CA SER A 564 -0.40 4.71 -19.97
C SER A 564 -1.10 3.35 -20.14
N ALA A 565 -0.36 2.37 -20.64
CA ALA A 565 -0.77 0.99 -20.80
C ALA A 565 0.07 0.04 -19.93
N LEU A 566 -0.55 -1.06 -19.49
CA LEU A 566 0.12 -2.13 -18.74
C LEU A 566 1.34 -2.69 -19.49
N THR A 567 1.24 -2.82 -20.81
CA THR A 567 2.33 -3.28 -21.67
C THR A 567 3.54 -2.34 -21.63
N SER A 568 3.31 -1.02 -21.59
CA SER A 568 4.37 -0.03 -21.41
C SER A 568 5.04 -0.15 -20.04
N LEU A 569 4.25 -0.34 -18.98
CA LEU A 569 4.77 -0.52 -17.63
C LEU A 569 5.61 -1.80 -17.50
N LEU A 570 5.15 -2.92 -18.09
CA LEU A 570 5.92 -4.16 -18.17
C LEU A 570 7.20 -3.98 -18.98
N ALA A 571 7.12 -3.32 -20.14
CA ALA A 571 8.29 -3.04 -20.97
C ALA A 571 9.31 -2.13 -20.26
N ALA A 572 8.86 -1.18 -19.45
CA ALA A 572 9.74 -0.37 -18.60
C ALA A 572 10.36 -1.21 -17.48
N PHE A 573 9.57 -2.05 -16.80
CA PHE A 573 10.02 -2.89 -15.70
C PHE A 573 11.11 -3.91 -16.12
N PHE A 574 11.01 -4.48 -17.33
CA PHE A 574 12.00 -5.44 -17.86
C PHE A 574 13.07 -4.79 -18.76
N HIS A 575 13.12 -3.46 -18.81
CA HIS A 575 14.12 -2.75 -19.62
C HIS A 575 15.52 -2.82 -18.99
N GLU A 576 16.57 -2.74 -19.81
CA GLU A 576 17.94 -2.62 -19.31
C GLU A 576 18.26 -1.16 -18.96
N GLU A 577 18.63 -0.91 -17.72
CA GLU A 577 18.88 0.43 -17.19
C GLU A 577 20.26 0.53 -16.51
N PRO A 578 20.89 1.73 -16.44
CA PRO A 578 22.08 1.91 -15.62
C PRO A 578 21.75 1.69 -14.14
N LEU A 579 22.69 1.13 -13.39
CA LEU A 579 22.58 1.07 -11.93
C LEU A 579 22.76 2.49 -11.36
N ASP A 580 21.89 2.90 -10.43
CA ASP A 580 21.95 4.22 -9.80
C ASP A 580 23.24 4.42 -9.01
N ASP A 581 23.60 3.41 -8.20
CA ASP A 581 24.78 3.41 -7.37
C ASP A 581 26.01 2.78 -8.06
N ASP A 582 27.20 3.04 -7.51
CA ASP A 582 28.42 2.39 -7.98
C ASP A 582 28.44 0.90 -7.62
N TYR A 583 28.68 0.06 -8.62
CA TYR A 583 28.70 -1.39 -8.50
C TYR A 583 30.11 -1.93 -8.23
N HIS A 584 30.25 -2.75 -7.18
CA HIS A 584 31.49 -3.44 -6.87
C HIS A 584 31.67 -4.68 -7.77
N CYS A 585 32.46 -4.53 -8.84
CA CYS A 585 32.72 -5.63 -9.75
C CYS A 585 33.81 -6.56 -9.18
N LEU A 586 33.49 -7.84 -8.99
CA LEU A 586 34.42 -8.85 -8.47
C LEU A 586 35.67 -9.02 -9.36
N ILE A 587 35.49 -8.95 -10.69
CA ILE A 587 36.61 -9.08 -11.66
C ILE A 587 37.50 -7.84 -11.69
N CYS A 588 36.92 -6.63 -11.62
CA CYS A 588 37.71 -5.39 -11.57
C CYS A 588 38.28 -5.10 -10.19
N SER A 589 37.72 -5.74 -9.15
CA SER A 589 37.96 -5.49 -7.72
C SER A 589 37.86 -4.01 -7.34
N LYS A 590 36.94 -3.26 -7.98
CA LYS A 590 36.74 -1.82 -7.82
C LYS A 590 35.27 -1.45 -8.04
N LEU A 591 34.87 -0.30 -7.49
CA LEU A 591 33.60 0.36 -7.80
C LEU A 591 33.60 0.85 -9.25
N THR A 592 32.55 0.51 -9.99
CA THR A 592 32.38 0.79 -11.42
C THR A 592 30.92 1.05 -11.76
N LYS A 593 30.66 1.70 -12.89
CA LYS A 593 29.30 1.75 -13.44
C LYS A 593 28.90 0.40 -14.02
N ALA A 594 27.63 0.04 -13.85
CA ALA A 594 27.05 -1.18 -14.36
C ALA A 594 25.67 -0.90 -14.97
N ARG A 595 25.16 -1.85 -15.74
CA ARG A 595 23.77 -1.87 -16.20
C ARG A 595 23.09 -3.09 -15.62
N GLN A 596 21.84 -2.93 -15.20
CA GLN A 596 21.01 -4.01 -14.70
C GLN A 596 19.89 -4.34 -15.68
N LYS A 597 19.50 -5.61 -15.72
CA LYS A 597 18.34 -6.07 -16.48
C LYS A 597 17.73 -7.29 -15.81
N SER A 598 16.41 -7.27 -15.64
CA SER A 598 15.63 -8.41 -15.20
C SER A 598 14.90 -9.08 -16.37
N SER A 599 14.67 -10.38 -16.29
CA SER A 599 13.92 -11.17 -17.28
C SER A 599 13.22 -12.35 -16.60
N LEU A 600 12.09 -12.78 -17.14
CA LEU A 600 11.31 -13.89 -16.61
C LEU A 600 11.90 -15.24 -17.04
N CYS A 601 11.88 -16.21 -16.15
CA CYS A 601 12.28 -17.59 -16.42
C CYS A 601 11.06 -18.49 -16.60
N LEU A 602 11.19 -19.50 -17.46
CA LEU A 602 10.21 -20.59 -17.55
C LEU A 602 10.44 -21.62 -16.42
N PRO A 603 9.38 -22.27 -15.92
CA PRO A 603 7.97 -22.03 -16.24
C PRO A 603 7.44 -20.75 -15.57
N LEU A 604 6.57 -20.02 -16.29
CA LEU A 604 5.83 -18.89 -15.70
C LEU A 604 4.77 -19.41 -14.70
N PRO A 605 4.38 -18.61 -13.68
CA PRO A 605 3.40 -19.03 -12.68
C PRO A 605 2.01 -19.26 -13.32
N GLN A 606 1.24 -20.21 -12.81
CA GLN A 606 -0.10 -20.47 -13.34
C GLN A 606 -1.06 -19.30 -13.08
N ILE A 607 -0.88 -18.61 -11.95
CA ILE A 607 -1.61 -17.41 -11.54
C ILE A 607 -0.60 -16.28 -11.41
N LEU A 608 -0.72 -15.28 -12.27
CA LEU A 608 0.11 -14.09 -12.26
C LEU A 608 -0.64 -12.96 -11.54
N ILE A 609 0.00 -12.36 -10.55
CA ILE A 609 -0.54 -11.17 -9.87
C ILE A 609 0.33 -9.97 -10.22
N ILE A 610 -0.29 -8.94 -10.78
CA ILE A 610 0.36 -7.66 -11.08
C ILE A 610 -0.18 -6.61 -10.11
N GLN A 611 0.72 -5.96 -9.39
CA GLN A 611 0.40 -4.83 -8.54
C GLN A 611 0.70 -3.53 -9.29
N LEU A 612 -0.29 -2.66 -9.38
CA LEU A 612 -0.10 -1.27 -9.80
C LEU A 612 0.28 -0.45 -8.57
N LYS A 613 1.56 -0.02 -8.45
CA LYS A 613 2.07 0.70 -7.27
C LYS A 613 1.51 2.13 -7.19
N ARG A 614 0.25 2.24 -6.75
CA ARG A 614 -0.51 3.49 -6.68
C ARG A 614 -0.21 4.32 -5.45
N PHE A 615 0.36 3.73 -4.40
CA PHE A 615 0.61 4.43 -3.15
C PHE A 615 2.06 4.88 -3.08
N THR A 616 2.28 6.17 -2.87
CA THR A 616 3.60 6.75 -2.61
C THR A 616 3.73 7.06 -1.13
N TYR A 617 4.81 6.60 -0.52
CA TYR A 617 5.17 6.94 0.85
C TYR A 617 6.30 7.96 0.79
N ASP A 618 5.96 9.25 0.77
CA ASP A 618 6.94 10.33 0.89
C ASP A 618 6.75 11.04 2.25
N ILE A 619 7.82 11.62 2.78
CA ILE A 619 7.85 12.36 4.06
C ILE A 619 6.84 13.52 4.12
N HIS A 620 6.29 13.93 2.97
CA HIS A 620 5.34 15.03 2.83
C HIS A 620 3.93 14.62 2.36
N SER A 621 3.70 13.39 1.85
CA SER A 621 2.36 12.95 1.42
C SER A 621 2.21 11.42 1.39
N ASN A 622 1.00 10.95 1.75
CA ASN A 622 0.54 9.58 1.52
C ASN A 622 -0.47 9.58 0.35
N ASP A 623 -0.02 10.07 -0.80
CA ASP A 623 -0.90 10.28 -1.95
C ASP A 623 -1.12 9.00 -2.76
N LYS A 624 -2.31 8.92 -3.34
CA LYS A 624 -2.71 7.85 -4.26
C LYS A 624 -2.61 8.37 -5.69
N ILE A 625 -1.89 7.62 -6.52
CA ILE A 625 -1.80 7.84 -7.96
C ILE A 625 -3.10 7.34 -8.62
N ASP A 626 -3.91 8.29 -9.06
CA ASP A 626 -5.25 8.07 -9.64
C ASP A 626 -5.24 7.90 -11.17
N THR A 627 -4.06 7.59 -11.70
CA THR A 627 -3.79 7.38 -13.12
C THR A 627 -4.63 6.25 -13.70
N HIS A 628 -5.23 6.47 -14.87
CA HIS A 628 -5.83 5.40 -15.65
C HIS A 628 -4.74 4.58 -16.34
N ILE A 629 -4.70 3.26 -16.08
CA ILE A 629 -3.81 2.32 -16.77
C ILE A 629 -4.69 1.37 -17.55
N SER A 630 -4.55 1.34 -18.88
CA SER A 630 -5.26 0.36 -19.71
C SER A 630 -4.59 -1.01 -19.60
N PHE A 631 -5.36 -2.08 -19.41
CA PHE A 631 -4.85 -3.46 -19.35
C PHE A 631 -5.73 -4.42 -20.15
N PRO A 632 -5.14 -5.43 -20.82
CA PRO A 632 -5.88 -6.38 -21.64
C PRO A 632 -6.66 -7.39 -20.78
N LEU A 633 -7.91 -7.67 -21.13
CA LEU A 633 -8.70 -8.71 -20.46
C LEU A 633 -8.29 -10.13 -20.88
N TYR A 634 -7.74 -10.27 -22.09
CA TYR A 634 -7.43 -11.56 -22.72
C TYR A 634 -6.08 -11.50 -23.41
N GLU A 635 -5.42 -12.66 -23.50
CA GLU A 635 -4.17 -12.88 -24.24
C GLU A 635 -3.04 -11.90 -23.91
N LEU A 636 -2.86 -11.53 -22.64
CA LEU A 636 -1.64 -10.85 -22.19
C LEU A 636 -0.44 -11.79 -22.41
N ASP A 637 0.42 -11.48 -23.35
CA ASP A 637 1.59 -12.31 -23.69
C ASP A 637 2.86 -11.76 -23.03
N LEU A 638 3.55 -12.60 -22.26
CA LEU A 638 4.81 -12.26 -21.58
C LEU A 638 6.06 -12.76 -22.29
N LYS A 639 5.92 -13.33 -23.50
CA LYS A 639 7.02 -13.94 -24.26
C LYS A 639 8.23 -13.01 -24.46
N GLU A 640 7.98 -11.71 -24.66
CA GLU A 640 9.04 -10.72 -24.92
C GLU A 640 9.96 -10.49 -23.72
N TYR A 641 9.50 -10.82 -22.51
CA TYR A 641 10.22 -10.59 -21.26
C TYR A 641 10.97 -11.84 -20.77
N LEU A 642 10.90 -12.95 -21.51
CA LEU A 642 11.61 -14.19 -21.15
C LEU A 642 13.12 -14.07 -21.35
N VAL A 643 13.88 -14.82 -20.55
CA VAL A 643 15.33 -15.02 -20.77
C VAL A 643 15.54 -15.61 -22.16
N LYS A 644 16.40 -14.97 -22.96
CA LYS A 644 16.74 -15.44 -24.32
C LYS A 644 17.79 -16.55 -24.25
N ASN A 645 17.36 -17.79 -24.09
CA ASN A 645 18.26 -18.96 -24.20
C ASN A 645 18.25 -19.52 -25.63
N THR A 646 19.42 -19.65 -26.25
CA THR A 646 19.55 -20.07 -27.65
C THR A 646 19.43 -21.58 -27.89
N ASN A 647 19.24 -22.42 -26.85
CA ASN A 647 19.53 -23.86 -26.95
C ASN A 647 18.45 -24.87 -26.48
N ASN A 648 17.22 -24.48 -26.14
CA ASN A 648 16.23 -25.45 -25.65
C ASN A 648 15.01 -25.63 -26.57
N GLN A 649 14.96 -26.75 -27.28
CA GLN A 649 13.81 -27.18 -28.10
C GLN A 649 12.52 -27.43 -27.28
N HIS A 650 12.59 -27.45 -25.95
CA HIS A 650 11.46 -27.63 -25.02
C HIS A 650 10.72 -26.33 -24.65
N GLU A 651 11.17 -25.15 -25.10
CA GLU A 651 10.50 -23.87 -24.80
C GLU A 651 9.21 -23.63 -25.62
N ASN A 652 8.98 -24.37 -26.71
CA ASN A 652 7.87 -24.10 -27.62
C ASN A 652 6.48 -24.60 -27.15
N ASP A 653 6.43 -25.46 -26.13
CA ASP A 653 5.17 -26.08 -25.68
C ASP A 653 4.54 -25.41 -24.43
N LEU A 654 5.26 -24.50 -23.75
CA LEU A 654 4.77 -23.81 -22.56
C LEU A 654 4.11 -22.48 -22.92
N SER A 655 2.82 -22.35 -22.62
CA SER A 655 2.05 -21.12 -22.85
C SER A 655 2.65 -19.92 -22.09
N THR A 656 2.70 -18.77 -22.77
CA THR A 656 3.14 -17.47 -22.21
C THR A 656 2.00 -16.47 -22.08
N LYS A 657 0.78 -16.89 -22.41
CA LYS A 657 -0.41 -16.05 -22.50
C LYS A 657 -1.27 -16.15 -21.25
N TYR A 658 -1.91 -15.05 -20.90
CA TYR A 658 -2.73 -14.92 -19.70
C TYR A 658 -4.07 -14.25 -19.98
N ASN A 659 -5.12 -14.67 -19.26
CA ASN A 659 -6.43 -14.02 -19.25
C ASN A 659 -6.72 -13.46 -17.86
N LEU A 660 -7.31 -12.26 -17.80
CA LEU A 660 -7.69 -11.63 -16.55
C LEU A 660 -8.88 -12.37 -15.95
N VAL A 661 -8.81 -12.68 -14.65
CA VAL A 661 -9.89 -13.34 -13.91
C VAL A 661 -10.47 -12.47 -12.80
N SER A 662 -9.67 -11.59 -12.20
CA SER A 662 -10.14 -10.66 -11.20
C SER A 662 -9.29 -9.39 -11.09
N VAL A 663 -9.90 -8.33 -10.57
CA VAL A 663 -9.30 -7.02 -10.31
C VAL A 663 -9.70 -6.59 -8.91
N SER A 664 -8.72 -6.36 -8.04
CA SER A 664 -8.94 -5.63 -6.79
C SER A 664 -8.89 -4.13 -7.10
N ASN A 665 -9.95 -3.42 -6.79
CA ASN A 665 -10.07 -1.98 -6.98
C ASN A 665 -9.93 -1.25 -5.64
N HIS A 666 -9.34 -0.06 -5.65
CA HIS A 666 -9.26 0.82 -4.49
C HIS A 666 -9.79 2.23 -4.80
N THR A 667 -10.66 2.74 -3.94
CA THR A 667 -11.17 4.12 -3.97
C THR A 667 -10.77 4.84 -2.68
N GLY A 668 -10.61 6.18 -2.71
CA GLY A 668 -10.17 6.95 -1.55
C GLY A 668 -8.65 6.86 -1.28
N SER A 669 -8.24 7.25 -0.06
CA SER A 669 -6.83 7.29 0.37
C SER A 669 -6.44 6.06 1.20
N LEU A 670 -5.15 5.89 1.51
CA LEU A 670 -4.67 4.83 2.41
C LEU A 670 -5.25 4.92 3.85
N ILE A 671 -5.67 6.12 4.26
CA ILE A 671 -6.21 6.38 5.61
C ILE A 671 -7.73 6.18 5.62
N SER A 672 -8.40 6.53 4.51
CA SER A 672 -9.84 6.43 4.33
C SER A 672 -10.18 6.16 2.87
N GLY A 673 -10.22 4.88 2.54
CA GLY A 673 -10.52 4.29 1.25
C GLY A 673 -11.38 3.05 1.37
N HIS A 674 -11.64 2.39 0.25
CA HIS A 674 -12.50 1.23 0.19
C HIS A 674 -12.09 0.31 -0.96
N TYR A 675 -12.02 -0.99 -0.66
CA TYR A 675 -11.68 -2.01 -1.63
C TYR A 675 -12.93 -2.71 -2.15
N THR A 676 -12.98 -2.94 -3.45
CA THR A 676 -14.00 -3.76 -4.11
C THR A 676 -13.34 -4.67 -5.14
N THR A 677 -14.02 -5.72 -5.57
CA THR A 677 -13.46 -6.68 -6.54
C THR A 677 -14.32 -6.76 -7.78
N TYR A 678 -13.71 -6.75 -8.95
CA TYR A 678 -14.33 -7.26 -10.17
C TYR A 678 -13.81 -8.66 -10.43
N ALA A 679 -14.67 -9.64 -10.67
CA ALA A 679 -14.22 -10.99 -11.01
C ALA A 679 -15.12 -11.66 -12.04
N LYS A 680 -14.50 -12.49 -12.88
CA LYS A 680 -15.18 -13.30 -13.89
C LYS A 680 -15.64 -14.61 -13.27
N ASN A 681 -16.94 -14.84 -13.23
CA ASN A 681 -17.47 -16.09 -12.71
C ASN A 681 -17.23 -17.21 -13.72
N VAL A 682 -16.61 -18.30 -13.27
CA VAL A 682 -16.23 -19.43 -14.15
C VAL A 682 -17.44 -20.22 -14.66
N GLN A 683 -18.61 -20.15 -14.01
CA GLN A 683 -19.78 -20.94 -14.42
C GLN A 683 -20.50 -20.34 -15.62
N ASP A 684 -20.66 -19.01 -15.64
CA ASP A 684 -21.44 -18.31 -16.65
C ASP A 684 -20.59 -17.41 -17.57
N GLY A 685 -19.31 -17.24 -17.24
CA GLY A 685 -18.36 -16.42 -18.00
C GLY A 685 -18.60 -14.91 -17.88
N ASN A 686 -19.51 -14.45 -17.02
CA ASN A 686 -19.82 -13.03 -16.85
C ASN A 686 -18.97 -12.39 -15.76
N TRP A 687 -18.81 -11.06 -15.84
CA TRP A 687 -18.15 -10.26 -14.84
C TRP A 687 -19.11 -9.75 -13.76
N TYR A 688 -18.64 -9.74 -12.53
CA TYR A 688 -19.39 -9.29 -11.36
C TYR A 688 -18.55 -8.37 -10.49
N GLN A 689 -19.20 -7.37 -9.91
CA GLN A 689 -18.67 -6.55 -8.83
C GLN A 689 -19.06 -7.13 -7.47
N PHE A 690 -18.07 -7.31 -6.62
CA PHE A 690 -18.19 -7.68 -5.21
C PHE A 690 -17.80 -6.47 -4.36
N ASP A 691 -18.78 -5.92 -3.66
CA ASP A 691 -18.65 -4.80 -2.74
C ASP A 691 -19.12 -5.27 -1.36
N ASP A 692 -18.18 -5.85 -0.61
CA ASP A 692 -18.45 -6.60 0.62
C ASP A 692 -19.61 -7.59 0.42
N LYS A 693 -20.73 -7.40 1.12
CA LYS A 693 -21.91 -8.28 1.07
C LYS A 693 -22.70 -8.16 -0.25
N VAL A 694 -22.44 -7.14 -1.05
CA VAL A 694 -23.23 -6.82 -2.24
C VAL A 694 -22.54 -7.37 -3.48
N VAL A 695 -23.28 -8.16 -4.27
CA VAL A 695 -22.82 -8.68 -5.57
C VAL A 695 -23.69 -8.10 -6.68
N LYS A 696 -23.07 -7.56 -7.73
CA LYS A 696 -23.75 -6.96 -8.88
C LYS A 696 -23.13 -7.45 -10.18
N LYS A 697 -23.95 -7.78 -11.17
CA LYS A 697 -23.47 -8.12 -12.52
C LYS A 697 -22.95 -6.85 -13.22
N LEU A 698 -21.81 -6.95 -13.89
CA LEU A 698 -21.30 -5.93 -14.80
C LEU A 698 -21.80 -6.21 -16.21
N ASN A 699 -22.26 -5.17 -16.91
CA ASN A 699 -22.93 -5.33 -18.21
C ASN A 699 -21.95 -5.25 -19.38
N ASN A 700 -20.80 -4.59 -19.20
CA ASN A 700 -19.86 -4.35 -20.27
C ASN A 700 -18.42 -4.61 -19.80
N ASP A 701 -17.64 -5.28 -20.64
CA ASP A 701 -16.23 -5.57 -20.37
C ASP A 701 -15.40 -4.28 -20.24
N ASN A 702 -15.84 -3.19 -20.88
CA ASN A 702 -15.22 -1.87 -20.76
C ASN A 702 -15.32 -1.28 -19.34
N ASP A 703 -16.26 -1.74 -18.51
CA ASP A 703 -16.46 -1.23 -17.14
C ASP A 703 -15.40 -1.79 -16.16
N ILE A 704 -14.62 -2.79 -16.60
CA ILE A 704 -13.62 -3.48 -15.77
C ILE A 704 -12.33 -2.66 -15.69
N VAL A 705 -11.95 -2.02 -16.81
CA VAL A 705 -10.72 -1.22 -16.91
C VAL A 705 -10.98 0.16 -16.33
N THR A 706 -10.62 0.36 -15.06
CA THR A 706 -10.85 1.62 -14.35
C THR A 706 -9.56 2.16 -13.74
N LYS A 707 -9.56 3.47 -13.43
CA LYS A 707 -8.46 4.10 -12.67
C LYS A 707 -8.31 3.57 -11.24
N ASN A 708 -9.31 2.84 -10.74
CA ASN A 708 -9.29 2.27 -9.40
C ASN A 708 -8.60 0.91 -9.34
N ALA A 709 -8.33 0.27 -10.48
CA ALA A 709 -7.67 -1.03 -10.55
C ALA A 709 -6.32 -0.99 -9.83
N TYR A 710 -6.13 -1.85 -8.83
CA TYR A 710 -4.96 -1.87 -7.96
C TYR A 710 -4.18 -3.19 -8.06
N LEU A 711 -4.86 -4.33 -7.96
CA LEU A 711 -4.29 -5.66 -8.25
C LEU A 711 -4.99 -6.26 -9.46
N LEU A 712 -4.21 -6.78 -10.40
CA LEU A 712 -4.71 -7.52 -11.55
C LEU A 712 -4.31 -9.00 -11.37
N VAL A 713 -5.29 -9.89 -11.37
CA VAL A 713 -5.06 -11.34 -11.26
C VAL A 713 -5.35 -11.98 -12.61
N TYR A 714 -4.31 -12.59 -13.16
CA TYR A 714 -4.28 -13.24 -14.45
C TYR A 714 -4.06 -14.74 -14.29
N VAL A 715 -4.70 -15.56 -15.13
CA VAL A 715 -4.49 -17.01 -15.18
C VAL A 715 -3.92 -17.38 -16.54
N ARG A 716 -2.87 -18.20 -16.52
CA ARG A 716 -2.19 -18.67 -17.73
C ARG A 716 -3.13 -19.53 -18.56
N THR A 717 -3.23 -19.25 -19.85
CA THR A 717 -4.00 -20.09 -20.78
C THR A 717 -3.28 -21.42 -20.95
N THR A 718 -4.02 -22.52 -20.88
CA THR A 718 -3.50 -23.87 -21.14
C THR A 718 -3.23 -24.08 -22.62
#